data_AF-A0A2H6KKI1-F1
#
_entry.id   AF-A0A2H6KKI1-F1
#
_cell.length_a   1.000
_cell.length_b   1.000
_cell.length_c   1.000
_cell.angle_alpha   90.00
_cell.angle_beta   90.00
_cell.angle_gamma   90.00
#
_symmetry.space_group_name_H-M   'P 1'
#
loop_
_entity.id
_entity.type
_entity.pdbx_description
1 polymer ?
#
loop_
_entity_poly.entity_id
_entity_poly.type
_entity_poly.pdbx_seq_one_letter_code
_entity_poly.pdbx_strand_id
1 'polypeptide(L)'
;MSFLHGVLDNIHPKLGLHKNTLDTALNSLKDTNLNGIAKYKAAIAAVADGVHDYNERVAASNESVSDVITTLRDSVGQTLTDKLNAINENNVSQDADLSSAVKSAEALVKTYASKGTDFKNDFRDKIYDDSRDASSGRRAEYRNGLRVNRPVKYEDKEDFKDLNAELRLKIETAIDNIVHEGKRLGELSAKEKTDLGEMIQTINDSLGGLKRCVTKKINEDVMALVRQVKEKVTGIFKLLKEIERKLRDYLEALRKWINETDIDVDEAMKEVKKIAHKDVGWPKDDVIRQKTKELKEKGEYVFEQFENAKNQVATNVNAALQAVKTMDAQLKQDLFGVRGEIKGKVDAITKRIGELGEVFSDQKGTPKNIDEVFDKIRNKVIQINGQAGDNDAFAMGFEGIKKAVKEYAEGFRDANFENTVKGWIQKILETETIVKEKIDGYLKDNTSQLSTNYNSYGTTGMNINIVSKMSAKIRDELISAVISPANLKFPKLAVNDMKSNVEYIQGACKAFAEELETAIKKAIKLAEEQPGRNFTLSITIKDKIKADVLNPTSYGNEKSQYKLQEAIKLLLHQLVGAARGAAKELHSLALETRPPGSSPGSIAEKIKEAHTNVKSLNGQLDTATGKISGRASGTNPNHAQAVDKAIEAVGATLEQQLPNGSDNTHVKLKDATSFSRYNTHVSQDEEALKALASGNLENIKGALPEAIKGIRTQVETDFQAVNAATKNKKEFATLSEAITSNLKSLTDTVSQVGQKINAKLTELKSKIGKKEHGKSATDNTLQKIHENLEKLLNNELNTAIQNTDNLLKSEVSKYQQQCIQSLESHVDSEVKEAIEKLTTQANKKLCNIYQRDAECIRR
;
A
#
# COMPACT_ATOMS: atom_id res chain seq x y z
N MET A 1 -100.27 -57.86 197.75
CA MET A 1 -100.61 -58.22 196.35
C MET A 1 -100.28 -57.10 195.35
N SER A 2 -100.02 -55.87 195.79
CA SER A 2 -99.88 -54.69 194.92
C SER A 2 -98.53 -54.53 194.20
N PHE A 3 -97.43 -55.10 194.74
CA PHE A 3 -96.09 -54.86 194.20
C PHE A 3 -95.82 -55.59 192.87
N LEU A 4 -95.98 -56.92 192.83
CA LEU A 4 -95.63 -57.69 191.62
C LEU A 4 -96.51 -57.33 190.42
N HIS A 5 -97.81 -57.08 190.65
CA HIS A 5 -98.68 -56.57 189.61
C HIS A 5 -98.17 -55.22 189.10
N GLY A 6 -97.81 -54.28 189.97
CA GLY A 6 -97.31 -52.96 189.57
C GLY A 6 -96.04 -53.01 188.72
N VAL A 7 -95.13 -53.97 188.99
CA VAL A 7 -93.91 -54.14 188.19
C VAL A 7 -94.25 -54.68 186.80
N LEU A 8 -95.04 -55.76 186.73
CA LEU A 8 -95.36 -56.40 185.44
C LEU A 8 -96.19 -55.49 184.55
N ASP A 9 -97.15 -54.74 185.12
CA ASP A 9 -98.02 -53.83 184.37
C ASP A 9 -97.26 -52.61 183.81
N ASN A 10 -96.18 -52.18 184.47
CA ASN A 10 -95.32 -51.08 184.00
C ASN A 10 -94.41 -51.50 182.84
N ILE A 11 -93.95 -52.75 182.86
CA ILE A 11 -93.07 -53.30 181.82
C ILE A 11 -93.88 -53.72 180.59
N HIS A 12 -95.12 -54.18 180.78
CA HIS A 12 -95.99 -54.68 179.72
C HIS A 12 -96.06 -53.80 178.45
N PRO A 13 -96.37 -52.49 178.50
CA PRO A 13 -96.40 -51.65 177.30
C PRO A 13 -95.01 -51.34 176.69
N LYS A 14 -93.91 -51.62 177.40
CA LYS A 14 -92.54 -51.27 177.01
C LYS A 14 -91.78 -52.37 176.27
N LEU A 15 -92.39 -53.55 176.09
CA LEU A 15 -91.81 -54.69 175.36
C LEU A 15 -92.07 -54.66 173.84
N GLY A 16 -92.59 -53.55 173.30
CA GLY A 16 -92.84 -53.39 171.88
C GLY A 16 -93.86 -54.41 171.33
N LEU A 17 -93.52 -55.07 170.21
CA LEU A 17 -94.37 -56.08 169.57
C LEU A 17 -94.57 -57.33 170.45
N HIS A 18 -93.78 -57.52 171.52
CA HIS A 18 -93.88 -58.66 172.42
C HIS A 18 -94.72 -58.40 173.68
N LYS A 19 -95.39 -57.26 173.80
CA LYS A 19 -96.18 -56.90 175.01
C LYS A 19 -97.06 -58.05 175.52
N ASN A 20 -97.74 -58.77 174.63
CA ASN A 20 -98.71 -59.83 174.97
C ASN A 20 -98.09 -61.02 175.75
N THR A 21 -96.76 -61.19 175.81
CA THR A 21 -96.13 -62.34 176.51
C THR A 21 -96.25 -62.27 178.02
N LEU A 22 -96.54 -61.10 178.62
CA LEU A 22 -96.77 -60.96 180.06
C LEU A 22 -98.24 -61.11 180.49
N ASP A 23 -99.18 -61.22 179.53
CA ASP A 23 -100.62 -61.29 179.79
C ASP A 23 -100.97 -62.46 180.71
N THR A 24 -100.36 -63.63 180.48
CA THR A 24 -100.59 -64.85 181.26
C THR A 24 -100.14 -64.68 182.72
N ALA A 25 -99.02 -63.99 182.97
CA ALA A 25 -98.51 -63.71 184.31
C ALA A 25 -99.40 -62.70 185.06
N LEU A 26 -99.87 -61.65 184.36
CA LEU A 26 -100.77 -60.62 184.89
C LEU A 26 -102.16 -61.19 185.23
N ASN A 27 -102.71 -62.07 184.39
CA ASN A 27 -103.99 -62.73 184.64
C ASN A 27 -103.94 -63.67 185.85
N SER A 28 -102.83 -64.40 186.02
CA SER A 28 -102.62 -65.33 187.14
C SER A 28 -102.65 -64.65 188.52
N LEU A 29 -102.37 -63.35 188.61
CA LEU A 29 -102.43 -62.58 189.86
C LEU A 29 -103.86 -62.16 190.27
N LYS A 30 -104.82 -62.15 189.33
CA LYS A 30 -106.20 -61.68 189.58
C LYS A 30 -107.19 -62.76 190.05
N ASP A 31 -106.85 -64.05 189.93
CA ASP A 31 -107.78 -65.16 190.19
C ASP A 31 -108.37 -65.18 191.62
N THR A 32 -109.68 -65.27 191.81
CA THR A 32 -110.34 -65.26 193.14
C THR A 32 -110.38 -66.62 193.82
N ASN A 33 -110.07 -67.72 193.11
CA ASN A 33 -110.16 -69.08 193.66
C ASN A 33 -108.88 -69.53 194.41
N LEU A 34 -107.80 -68.74 194.37
CA LEU A 34 -106.48 -69.09 194.88
C LEU A 34 -106.02 -68.19 196.03
N ASN A 35 -105.34 -68.77 197.02
CA ASN A 35 -104.70 -68.01 198.09
C ASN A 35 -103.45 -67.24 197.59
N GLY A 36 -102.99 -66.27 198.40
CA GLY A 36 -101.95 -65.31 197.98
C GLY A 36 -100.60 -65.91 197.56
N ILE A 37 -100.21 -67.08 198.08
CA ILE A 37 -98.96 -67.74 197.71
C ILE A 37 -99.06 -68.43 196.34
N ALA A 38 -100.20 -69.07 196.04
CA ALA A 38 -100.38 -69.78 194.78
C ALA A 38 -100.32 -68.83 193.57
N LYS A 39 -100.90 -67.62 193.70
CA LYS A 39 -100.86 -66.58 192.67
C LYS A 39 -99.44 -66.15 192.28
N TYR A 40 -98.57 -65.97 193.28
CA TYR A 40 -97.21 -65.50 193.06
C TYR A 40 -96.37 -66.52 192.27
N LYS A 41 -96.54 -67.82 192.56
CA LYS A 41 -95.83 -68.89 191.84
C LYS A 41 -96.23 -68.98 190.37
N ALA A 42 -97.53 -68.88 190.06
CA ALA A 42 -98.02 -68.94 188.68
C ALA A 42 -97.51 -67.76 187.85
N ALA A 43 -97.53 -66.55 188.42
CA ALA A 43 -97.05 -65.36 187.73
C ALA A 43 -95.54 -65.39 187.44
N ILE A 44 -94.72 -65.88 188.39
CA ILE A 44 -93.27 -65.99 188.18
C ILE A 44 -92.92 -67.00 187.08
N ALA A 45 -93.62 -68.14 187.01
CA ALA A 45 -93.40 -69.14 185.97
C ALA A 45 -93.67 -68.58 184.57
N ALA A 46 -94.78 -67.88 184.39
CA ALA A 46 -95.13 -67.28 183.10
C ALA A 46 -94.14 -66.20 182.63
N VAL A 47 -93.54 -65.44 183.55
CA VAL A 47 -92.48 -64.47 183.21
C VAL A 47 -91.21 -65.16 182.72
N ALA A 48 -90.86 -66.32 183.29
CA ALA A 48 -89.68 -67.06 182.89
C ALA A 48 -89.78 -67.59 181.45
N ASP A 49 -90.94 -68.12 181.05
CA ASP A 49 -91.18 -68.62 179.70
C ASP A 49 -91.10 -67.49 178.65
N GLY A 50 -91.70 -66.33 178.94
CA GLY A 50 -91.67 -65.19 178.00
C GLY A 50 -90.27 -64.64 177.72
N VAL A 51 -89.33 -64.77 178.65
CA VAL A 51 -87.92 -64.34 178.45
C VAL A 51 -87.17 -65.32 177.54
N HIS A 52 -87.49 -66.61 177.59
CA HIS A 52 -86.85 -67.62 176.74
C HIS A 52 -87.18 -67.40 175.26
N ASP A 53 -88.47 -67.23 174.93
CA ASP A 53 -88.95 -67.04 173.56
C ASP A 53 -88.38 -65.78 172.87
N TYR A 54 -88.13 -64.72 173.64
CA TYR A 54 -87.53 -63.49 173.10
C TYR A 54 -86.09 -63.72 172.62
N ASN A 55 -85.30 -64.49 173.38
CA ASN A 55 -83.89 -64.72 173.07
C ASN A 55 -83.68 -65.60 171.82
N GLU A 56 -84.56 -66.58 171.56
CA GLU A 56 -84.45 -67.39 170.32
C GLU A 56 -84.67 -66.57 169.05
N ARG A 57 -85.60 -65.61 169.06
CA ARG A 57 -85.92 -64.81 167.85
C ARG A 57 -84.78 -63.87 167.45
N VAL A 58 -84.09 -63.28 168.42
CA VAL A 58 -82.94 -62.38 168.17
C VAL A 58 -81.76 -63.13 167.53
N ALA A 59 -81.54 -64.40 167.90
CA ALA A 59 -80.47 -65.21 167.32
C ALA A 59 -80.68 -65.47 165.83
N ALA A 60 -81.92 -65.81 165.42
CA ALA A 60 -82.25 -66.08 164.02
C ALA A 60 -82.07 -64.84 163.11
N SER A 61 -82.43 -63.64 163.59
CA SER A 61 -82.28 -62.40 162.82
C SER A 61 -80.82 -62.03 162.53
N ASN A 62 -79.90 -62.32 163.46
CA ASN A 62 -78.48 -62.02 163.27
C ASN A 62 -77.82 -62.91 162.20
N GLU A 63 -78.28 -64.16 162.03
CA GLU A 63 -77.73 -65.09 161.05
C GLU A 63 -78.06 -64.66 159.61
N SER A 64 -79.31 -64.24 159.36
CA SER A 64 -79.82 -63.77 158.04
C SER A 64 -79.03 -62.58 157.46
N VAL A 65 -78.63 -61.61 158.29
CA VAL A 65 -77.92 -60.40 157.86
C VAL A 65 -76.45 -60.68 157.50
N SER A 66 -75.81 -61.65 158.18
CA SER A 66 -74.39 -61.99 157.97
C SER A 66 -74.11 -62.54 156.56
N ASP A 67 -75.04 -63.33 156.01
CA ASP A 67 -74.87 -63.97 154.70
C ASP A 67 -74.87 -62.96 153.54
N VAL A 68 -75.72 -61.93 153.60
CA VAL A 68 -75.80 -60.89 152.56
C VAL A 68 -74.51 -60.07 152.51
N ILE A 69 -73.94 -59.72 153.67
CA ILE A 69 -72.68 -58.95 153.77
C ILE A 69 -71.50 -59.76 153.19
N THR A 70 -71.46 -61.07 153.45
CA THR A 70 -70.39 -61.95 152.98
C THR A 70 -70.35 -62.04 151.45
N THR A 71 -71.52 -62.09 150.81
CA THR A 71 -71.64 -62.21 149.34
C THR A 71 -71.09 -60.99 148.59
N LEU A 72 -71.27 -59.77 149.12
CA LEU A 72 -70.73 -58.55 148.48
C LEU A 72 -69.22 -58.50 148.53
N ARG A 73 -68.63 -58.79 149.69
CA ARG A 73 -67.17 -58.74 149.89
C ARG A 73 -66.46 -59.56 148.82
N ASP A 74 -66.98 -60.73 148.51
CA ASP A 74 -66.35 -61.67 147.59
C ASP A 74 -66.51 -61.22 146.11
N SER A 75 -67.67 -60.65 145.73
CA SER A 75 -67.92 -60.14 144.37
C SER A 75 -67.11 -58.90 144.00
N VAL A 76 -66.86 -58.00 144.94
CA VAL A 76 -66.08 -56.76 144.71
C VAL A 76 -64.59 -57.00 144.91
N GLY A 77 -64.20 -57.80 145.91
CA GLY A 77 -62.79 -58.04 146.23
C GLY A 77 -62.07 -58.94 145.23
N GLN A 78 -62.60 -60.14 144.96
CA GLN A 78 -61.88 -61.15 144.17
C GLN A 78 -62.01 -60.89 142.66
N THR A 79 -63.24 -60.77 142.15
CA THR A 79 -63.50 -60.71 140.70
C THR A 79 -62.95 -59.45 140.02
N LEU A 80 -62.90 -58.32 140.75
CA LEU A 80 -62.39 -57.06 140.21
C LEU A 80 -60.87 -57.09 140.06
N THR A 81 -60.17 -57.66 141.05
CA THR A 81 -58.71 -57.75 141.07
C THR A 81 -58.19 -58.54 139.87
N ASP A 82 -58.85 -59.66 139.54
CA ASP A 82 -58.44 -60.50 138.42
C ASP A 82 -58.62 -59.80 137.06
N LYS A 83 -59.73 -59.06 136.87
CA LYS A 83 -60.00 -58.34 135.61
C LYS A 83 -59.09 -57.12 135.41
N LEU A 84 -58.69 -56.45 136.49
CA LEU A 84 -57.79 -55.30 136.42
C LEU A 84 -56.35 -55.74 136.08
N ASN A 85 -55.89 -56.85 136.65
CA ASN A 85 -54.56 -57.41 136.38
C ASN A 85 -54.41 -57.85 134.91
N ALA A 86 -55.47 -58.37 134.27
CA ALA A 86 -55.45 -58.74 132.85
C ALA A 86 -55.19 -57.56 131.89
N ILE A 87 -55.51 -56.31 132.29
CA ILE A 87 -55.15 -55.11 131.51
C ILE A 87 -53.68 -54.73 131.72
N ASN A 88 -53.12 -54.98 132.90
CA ASN A 88 -51.76 -54.59 133.28
C ASN A 88 -50.65 -55.50 132.72
N GLU A 89 -50.94 -56.77 132.43
CA GLU A 89 -49.93 -57.70 131.88
C GLU A 89 -49.62 -57.46 130.39
N ASN A 90 -50.46 -56.70 129.67
CA ASN A 90 -50.19 -56.31 128.29
C ASN A 90 -49.41 -54.99 128.24
N ASN A 91 -48.08 -55.09 128.23
CA ASN A 91 -47.15 -53.97 127.98
C ASN A 91 -47.40 -53.38 126.56
N VAL A 92 -48.35 -52.43 126.41
CA VAL A 92 -48.84 -51.95 125.11
C VAL A 92 -47.81 -51.06 124.40
N SER A 93 -47.01 -51.64 123.50
CA SER A 93 -45.92 -50.94 122.79
C SER A 93 -46.16 -50.74 121.27
N GLN A 94 -47.33 -51.10 120.72
CA GLN A 94 -47.63 -50.93 119.27
C GLN A 94 -49.04 -50.37 119.00
N ASP A 95 -49.15 -49.55 117.94
CA ASP A 95 -50.29 -48.65 117.62
C ASP A 95 -51.60 -49.40 117.30
N ALA A 96 -51.52 -50.62 116.75
CA ALA A 96 -52.69 -51.45 116.47
C ALA A 96 -53.32 -52.04 117.76
N ASP A 97 -52.50 -52.28 118.79
CA ASP A 97 -52.93 -52.79 120.10
C ASP A 97 -53.45 -51.69 121.04
N LEU A 98 -53.18 -50.43 120.71
CA LEU A 98 -53.65 -49.27 121.49
C LEU A 98 -55.17 -49.09 121.37
N SER A 99 -55.74 -49.32 120.18
CA SER A 99 -57.19 -49.19 119.93
C SER A 99 -58.02 -50.28 120.63
N SER A 100 -57.50 -51.51 120.70
CA SER A 100 -58.14 -52.63 121.39
C SER A 100 -58.05 -52.50 122.92
N ALA A 101 -56.93 -51.98 123.44
CA ALA A 101 -56.76 -51.67 124.85
C ALA A 101 -57.75 -50.59 125.33
N VAL A 102 -57.92 -49.50 124.57
CA VAL A 102 -58.88 -48.42 124.88
C VAL A 102 -60.33 -48.95 124.92
N LYS A 103 -60.72 -49.84 124.00
CA LYS A 103 -62.06 -50.47 124.03
C LYS A 103 -62.28 -51.39 125.24
N SER A 104 -61.26 -52.11 125.66
CA SER A 104 -61.35 -53.06 126.78
C SER A 104 -61.48 -52.34 128.13
N ALA A 105 -60.76 -51.22 128.30
CA ALA A 105 -60.91 -50.36 129.47
C ALA A 105 -62.32 -49.75 129.58
N GLU A 106 -62.92 -49.34 128.45
CA GLU A 106 -64.29 -48.78 128.40
C GLU A 106 -65.35 -49.78 128.92
N ALA A 107 -65.24 -51.06 128.59
CA ALA A 107 -66.18 -52.09 129.03
C ALA A 107 -66.11 -52.36 130.54
N LEU A 108 -64.93 -52.21 131.14
CA LEU A 108 -64.69 -52.46 132.56
C LEU A 108 -65.36 -51.40 133.44
N VAL A 109 -65.26 -50.13 133.06
CA VAL A 109 -65.94 -49.02 133.76
C VAL A 109 -67.47 -49.22 133.77
N LYS A 110 -68.06 -49.65 132.64
CA LYS A 110 -69.51 -49.94 132.55
C LYS A 110 -69.97 -51.08 133.46
N THR A 111 -69.15 -52.11 133.64
CA THR A 111 -69.47 -53.28 134.48
C THR A 111 -69.54 -52.94 135.97
N TYR A 112 -68.68 -52.02 136.42
CA TYR A 112 -68.63 -51.61 137.83
C TYR A 112 -69.91 -50.87 138.26
N ALA A 113 -70.43 -49.98 137.41
CA ALA A 113 -71.65 -49.22 137.69
C ALA A 113 -72.89 -50.13 137.93
N SER A 114 -72.98 -51.29 137.25
CA SER A 114 -74.11 -52.21 137.43
C SER A 114 -74.11 -52.96 138.77
N LYS A 115 -72.96 -53.42 139.26
CA LYS A 115 -72.90 -54.29 140.45
C LYS A 115 -73.25 -53.59 141.77
N GLY A 116 -72.94 -52.29 141.90
CA GLY A 116 -73.35 -51.51 143.09
C GLY A 116 -74.87 -51.40 143.23
N THR A 117 -75.61 -51.46 142.12
CA THR A 117 -77.08 -51.39 142.11
C THR A 117 -77.71 -52.71 142.55
N ASP A 118 -77.10 -53.85 142.18
CA ASP A 118 -77.61 -55.18 142.53
C ASP A 118 -77.55 -55.43 144.05
N PHE A 119 -76.45 -55.05 144.71
CA PHE A 119 -76.27 -55.23 146.15
C PHE A 119 -77.32 -54.50 147.01
N LYS A 120 -77.75 -53.30 146.59
CA LYS A 120 -78.78 -52.53 147.30
C LYS A 120 -80.12 -53.28 147.36
N ASN A 121 -80.38 -54.18 146.42
CA ASN A 121 -81.66 -54.88 146.33
C ASN A 121 -81.72 -56.14 147.21
N ASP A 122 -80.60 -56.69 147.68
CA ASP A 122 -80.58 -57.95 148.45
C ASP A 122 -81.10 -57.84 149.90
N PHE A 123 -81.10 -56.63 150.47
CA PHE A 123 -81.67 -56.33 151.80
C PHE A 123 -83.19 -56.07 151.79
N ARG A 124 -83.85 -56.20 150.64
CA ARG A 124 -85.27 -55.84 150.49
C ARG A 124 -86.10 -57.02 150.01
N ASP A 125 -87.27 -57.17 150.60
CA ASP A 125 -88.27 -58.12 150.14
C ASP A 125 -89.05 -57.56 148.96
N LYS A 126 -89.37 -58.49 148.06
CA LYS A 126 -90.04 -58.21 146.80
C LYS A 126 -91.55 -58.37 146.99
N ILE A 127 -92.26 -57.30 147.33
CA ILE A 127 -93.72 -57.34 147.52
C ILE A 127 -94.45 -57.06 146.19
N TYR A 128 -95.45 -57.89 145.91
CA TYR A 128 -96.33 -57.77 144.76
C TYR A 128 -97.70 -57.23 145.20
N ASP A 129 -98.12 -56.08 144.67
CA ASP A 129 -99.42 -55.44 144.98
C ASP A 129 -100.57 -56.13 144.22
N ASP A 130 -101.61 -56.58 144.93
CA ASP A 130 -102.81 -57.25 144.38
C ASP A 130 -104.12 -56.43 144.53
N SER A 131 -104.04 -55.11 144.71
CA SER A 131 -105.24 -54.25 144.82
C SER A 131 -105.68 -53.58 143.49
N ARG A 132 -106.48 -54.34 142.70
CA ARG A 132 -107.37 -53.98 141.56
C ARG A 132 -106.84 -53.22 140.32
N ASP A 133 -107.03 -53.87 139.16
CA ASP A 133 -107.94 -53.33 138.14
C ASP A 133 -108.81 -54.46 137.51
N ALA A 134 -110.13 -54.37 137.71
CA ALA A 134 -111.15 -55.17 137.05
C ALA A 134 -111.76 -54.45 135.82
N SER A 135 -111.06 -53.46 135.25
CA SER A 135 -111.62 -52.59 134.19
C SER A 135 -110.88 -52.62 132.85
N SER A 136 -109.73 -53.30 132.69
CA SER A 136 -108.92 -53.17 131.46
C SER A 136 -108.85 -54.38 130.54
N GLY A 137 -109.53 -55.51 130.83
CA GLY A 137 -109.86 -56.53 129.82
C GLY A 137 -108.69 -57.17 129.03
N ARG A 138 -107.43 -57.05 129.47
CA ARG A 138 -106.28 -57.69 128.80
C ARG A 138 -105.77 -58.90 129.57
N ARG A 139 -105.86 -60.03 128.89
CA ARG A 139 -105.37 -61.37 129.27
C ARG A 139 -103.84 -61.36 129.21
N ALA A 140 -103.15 -61.75 130.29
CA ALA A 140 -101.70 -61.62 130.32
C ALA A 140 -100.98 -62.66 129.47
N GLU A 141 -99.84 -62.24 128.93
CA GLU A 141 -98.95 -63.01 128.09
C GLU A 141 -98.10 -63.97 128.94
N TYR A 142 -98.10 -65.23 128.53
CA TYR A 142 -97.22 -66.28 129.05
C TYR A 142 -96.11 -66.51 128.02
N ARG A 143 -94.83 -66.44 128.43
CA ARG A 143 -93.71 -67.03 127.68
C ARG A 143 -93.16 -68.18 128.52
N ASN A 144 -93.13 -69.40 127.95
CA ASN A 144 -92.61 -70.61 128.60
C ASN A 144 -93.18 -70.89 130.01
N GLY A 145 -94.50 -70.76 130.17
CA GLY A 145 -95.18 -71.17 131.41
C GLY A 145 -95.03 -70.21 132.60
N LEU A 146 -94.37 -69.06 132.44
CA LEU A 146 -94.26 -68.02 133.48
C LEU A 146 -94.74 -66.66 132.94
N ARG A 147 -95.54 -65.93 133.75
CA ARG A 147 -95.93 -64.53 133.48
C ARG A 147 -94.76 -63.59 133.83
N VAL A 148 -94.47 -62.61 132.98
CA VAL A 148 -93.35 -61.65 133.16
C VAL A 148 -93.89 -60.21 133.12
N ASN A 149 -93.34 -59.33 133.97
CA ASN A 149 -93.74 -57.94 134.27
C ASN A 149 -94.88 -57.74 135.27
N ARG A 150 -94.57 -57.94 136.57
CA ARG A 150 -95.27 -57.32 137.71
C ARG A 150 -94.45 -56.10 138.18
N PRO A 151 -95.03 -54.90 138.37
CA PRO A 151 -94.38 -53.81 139.10
C PRO A 151 -94.09 -54.26 140.54
N VAL A 152 -92.91 -53.93 141.05
CA VAL A 152 -92.38 -54.43 142.31
C VAL A 152 -92.27 -53.29 143.30
N LYS A 153 -92.85 -53.46 144.48
CA LYS A 153 -92.59 -52.58 145.63
C LYS A 153 -91.60 -53.29 146.54
N TYR A 154 -90.50 -52.61 146.87
CA TYR A 154 -89.46 -53.16 147.73
C TYR A 154 -89.66 -52.60 149.14
N GLU A 155 -89.87 -53.48 150.11
CA GLU A 155 -89.86 -53.14 151.54
C GLU A 155 -88.64 -53.78 152.21
N ASP A 156 -88.07 -53.09 153.20
CA ASP A 156 -86.93 -53.64 153.94
C ASP A 156 -87.40 -54.88 154.71
N LYS A 157 -86.61 -55.97 154.65
CA LYS A 157 -86.88 -57.21 155.38
C LYS A 157 -87.03 -56.94 156.88
N GLU A 158 -87.94 -57.66 157.55
CA GLU A 158 -88.14 -57.54 159.01
C GLU A 158 -86.83 -57.83 159.77
N ASP A 159 -86.04 -58.81 159.33
CA ASP A 159 -84.71 -59.12 159.86
C ASP A 159 -83.72 -57.93 159.79
N PHE A 160 -83.93 -57.00 158.84
CA PHE A 160 -83.13 -55.77 158.71
C PHE A 160 -83.67 -54.62 159.59
N LYS A 161 -84.93 -54.68 160.02
CA LYS A 161 -85.56 -53.71 160.96
C LYS A 161 -85.25 -54.06 162.42
N ASP A 162 -85.02 -55.33 162.73
CA ASP A 162 -84.62 -55.82 164.06
C ASP A 162 -83.18 -55.42 164.44
N LEU A 163 -82.38 -54.96 163.48
CA LEU A 163 -81.05 -54.42 163.72
C LEU A 163 -81.10 -53.06 164.45
N ASN A 164 -80.13 -52.84 165.35
CA ASN A 164 -79.88 -51.51 165.91
C ASN A 164 -79.63 -50.49 164.79
N ALA A 165 -80.28 -49.33 164.89
CA ALA A 165 -80.22 -48.20 163.96
C ALA A 165 -78.79 -47.79 163.52
N GLU A 166 -77.77 -47.92 164.37
CA GLU A 166 -76.39 -47.55 164.02
C GLU A 166 -75.75 -48.48 162.97
N LEU A 167 -76.07 -49.77 163.01
CA LEU A 167 -75.57 -50.77 162.05
C LEU A 167 -76.20 -50.57 160.67
N ARG A 168 -77.49 -50.22 160.64
CA ARG A 168 -78.24 -49.94 159.41
C ARG A 168 -77.67 -48.75 158.63
N LEU A 169 -77.33 -47.65 159.32
CA LEU A 169 -76.80 -46.44 158.68
C LEU A 169 -75.43 -46.66 158.02
N LYS A 170 -74.56 -47.48 158.64
CA LYS A 170 -73.23 -47.81 158.10
C LYS A 170 -73.33 -48.61 156.80
N ILE A 171 -74.29 -49.53 156.71
CA ILE A 171 -74.54 -50.31 155.49
C ILE A 171 -75.10 -49.40 154.38
N GLU A 172 -76.07 -48.53 154.69
CA GLU A 172 -76.64 -47.60 153.68
C GLU A 172 -75.59 -46.63 153.10
N THR A 173 -74.67 -46.11 153.92
CA THR A 173 -73.64 -45.15 153.48
C THR A 173 -72.62 -45.76 152.51
N ALA A 174 -72.22 -47.01 152.72
CA ALA A 174 -71.26 -47.68 151.85
C ALA A 174 -71.81 -47.92 150.44
N ILE A 175 -73.12 -48.17 150.34
CA ILE A 175 -73.81 -48.44 149.07
C ILE A 175 -73.82 -47.21 148.16
N ASP A 176 -74.16 -46.04 148.70
CA ASP A 176 -74.33 -44.83 147.88
C ASP A 176 -72.99 -44.28 147.34
N ASN A 177 -71.88 -44.45 148.08
CA ASN A 177 -70.54 -44.04 147.63
C ASN A 177 -70.06 -44.82 146.40
N ILE A 178 -70.28 -46.14 146.36
CA ILE A 178 -69.83 -47.01 145.26
C ILE A 178 -70.56 -46.64 143.96
N VAL A 179 -71.85 -46.32 144.03
CA VAL A 179 -72.67 -45.95 142.86
C VAL A 179 -72.26 -44.60 142.28
N HIS A 180 -71.95 -43.61 143.13
CA HIS A 180 -71.59 -42.27 142.67
C HIS A 180 -70.25 -42.25 141.90
N GLU A 181 -69.23 -42.95 142.41
CA GLU A 181 -67.89 -42.89 141.81
C GLU A 181 -67.83 -43.62 140.46
N GLY A 182 -68.61 -44.70 140.29
CA GLY A 182 -68.74 -45.40 139.01
C GLY A 182 -69.33 -44.52 137.89
N LYS A 183 -70.19 -43.55 138.22
CA LYS A 183 -70.77 -42.64 137.21
C LYS A 183 -69.80 -41.53 136.79
N ARG A 184 -69.12 -40.89 137.75
CA ARG A 184 -68.22 -39.76 137.51
C ARG A 184 -67.09 -40.10 136.53
N LEU A 185 -66.49 -41.29 136.68
CA LEU A 185 -65.36 -41.70 135.84
C LEU A 185 -65.76 -42.09 134.41
N GLY A 186 -67.01 -42.49 134.19
CA GLY A 186 -67.54 -42.76 132.85
C GLY A 186 -67.65 -41.50 131.97
N GLU A 187 -67.98 -40.35 132.56
CA GLU A 187 -68.19 -39.10 131.82
C GLU A 187 -66.86 -38.43 131.40
N LEU A 188 -65.80 -38.54 132.19
CA LEU A 188 -64.52 -37.88 131.92
C LEU A 188 -63.83 -38.44 130.65
N SER A 189 -63.84 -39.77 130.49
CA SER A 189 -63.10 -40.42 129.40
C SER A 189 -63.71 -40.20 128.00
N ALA A 190 -65.02 -39.91 127.93
CA ALA A 190 -65.69 -39.59 126.66
C ALA A 190 -65.25 -38.23 126.08
N LYS A 191 -64.95 -37.25 126.94
CA LYS A 191 -64.55 -35.89 126.52
C LYS A 191 -63.17 -35.89 125.86
N GLU A 192 -62.18 -36.53 126.48
CA GLU A 192 -60.79 -36.53 125.99
C GLU A 192 -60.63 -37.18 124.61
N LYS A 193 -61.53 -38.11 124.23
CA LYS A 193 -61.55 -38.72 122.89
C LYS A 193 -61.92 -37.72 121.78
N THR A 194 -62.77 -36.74 122.09
CA THR A 194 -63.27 -35.77 121.10
C THR A 194 -62.20 -34.74 120.76
N ASP A 195 -61.55 -34.16 121.77
CA ASP A 195 -60.53 -33.11 121.60
C ASP A 195 -59.34 -33.56 120.73
N LEU A 196 -58.96 -34.84 120.81
CA LEU A 196 -57.86 -35.41 120.02
C LEU A 196 -58.19 -35.58 118.52
N GLY A 197 -59.46 -35.81 118.16
CA GLY A 197 -59.88 -35.91 116.77
C GLY A 197 -59.77 -34.59 116.01
N GLU A 198 -60.09 -33.48 116.67
CA GLU A 198 -60.04 -32.13 116.07
C GLU A 198 -58.60 -31.68 115.78
N MET A 199 -57.64 -32.07 116.63
CA MET A 199 -56.23 -31.75 116.44
C MET A 199 -55.66 -32.38 115.17
N ILE A 200 -55.98 -33.66 114.89
CA ILE A 200 -55.50 -34.37 113.69
C ILE A 200 -56.04 -33.70 112.41
N GLN A 201 -57.29 -33.23 112.42
CA GLN A 201 -57.88 -32.55 111.27
C GLN A 201 -57.15 -31.23 110.93
N THR A 202 -56.84 -30.42 111.94
CA THR A 202 -56.17 -29.12 111.76
C THR A 202 -54.76 -29.25 111.15
N ILE A 203 -54.05 -30.33 111.48
CA ILE A 203 -52.71 -30.64 110.94
C ILE A 203 -52.79 -30.90 109.43
N ASN A 204 -53.78 -31.69 108.98
CA ASN A 204 -53.97 -32.01 107.56
C ASN A 204 -54.26 -30.76 106.72
N ASP A 205 -55.15 -29.89 107.19
CA ASP A 205 -55.57 -28.71 106.42
C ASP A 205 -54.43 -27.69 106.25
N SER A 206 -53.64 -27.46 107.30
CA SER A 206 -52.55 -26.48 107.28
C SER A 206 -51.41 -26.89 106.33
N LEU A 207 -50.98 -28.15 106.39
CA LEU A 207 -49.91 -28.68 105.53
C LEU A 207 -50.37 -28.82 104.07
N GLY A 208 -51.65 -29.18 103.83
CA GLY A 208 -52.25 -29.19 102.49
C GLY A 208 -52.38 -27.81 101.85
N GLY A 209 -52.56 -26.76 102.67
CA GLY A 209 -52.54 -25.36 102.21
C GLY A 209 -51.15 -24.91 101.73
N LEU A 210 -50.10 -25.21 102.51
CA LEU A 210 -48.73 -24.85 102.18
C LEU A 210 -48.25 -25.47 100.86
N LYS A 211 -48.56 -26.76 100.64
CA LYS A 211 -48.29 -27.49 99.39
C LYS A 211 -48.76 -26.70 98.16
N ARG A 212 -50.03 -26.28 98.16
CA ARG A 212 -50.65 -25.56 97.03
C ARG A 212 -49.96 -24.22 96.74
N CYS A 213 -49.55 -23.47 97.78
CA CYS A 213 -48.87 -22.19 97.60
C CYS A 213 -47.49 -22.34 96.95
N VAL A 214 -46.68 -23.30 97.42
CA VAL A 214 -45.31 -23.50 96.90
C VAL A 214 -45.34 -23.94 95.44
N THR A 215 -46.20 -24.91 95.10
CA THR A 215 -46.37 -25.39 93.71
C THR A 215 -46.76 -24.27 92.74
N LYS A 216 -47.62 -23.34 93.16
CA LYS A 216 -48.02 -22.20 92.31
C LYS A 216 -46.85 -21.26 91.99
N LYS A 217 -46.04 -20.92 92.99
CA LYS A 217 -44.92 -19.98 92.81
C LYS A 217 -43.82 -20.54 91.89
N ILE A 218 -43.52 -21.84 92.00
CA ILE A 218 -42.59 -22.55 91.12
C ILE A 218 -43.02 -22.42 89.64
N ASN A 219 -44.32 -22.62 89.36
CA ASN A 219 -44.85 -22.50 88.00
C ASN A 219 -44.65 -21.09 87.42
N GLU A 220 -44.96 -20.04 88.19
CA GLU A 220 -44.85 -18.65 87.75
C GLU A 220 -43.41 -18.25 87.39
N ASP A 221 -42.44 -18.59 88.24
CA ASP A 221 -41.05 -18.15 88.06
C ASP A 221 -40.35 -18.89 86.89
N VAL A 222 -40.60 -20.19 86.72
CA VAL A 222 -40.04 -20.97 85.60
C VAL A 222 -40.62 -20.48 84.26
N MET A 223 -41.91 -20.13 84.21
CA MET A 223 -42.53 -19.55 83.01
C MET A 223 -41.90 -18.20 82.62
N ALA A 224 -41.60 -17.34 83.61
CA ALA A 224 -41.03 -16.02 83.36
C ALA A 224 -39.60 -16.07 82.77
N LEU A 225 -38.75 -16.97 83.27
CA LEU A 225 -37.39 -17.14 82.76
C LEU A 225 -37.38 -17.63 81.30
N VAL A 226 -38.21 -18.63 81.00
CA VAL A 226 -38.31 -19.23 79.66
C VAL A 226 -38.77 -18.20 78.62
N ARG A 227 -39.67 -17.29 79.00
CA ARG A 227 -40.10 -16.19 78.13
C ARG A 227 -38.93 -15.27 77.72
N GLN A 228 -38.06 -14.89 78.66
CA GLN A 228 -36.90 -14.03 78.36
C GLN A 228 -35.90 -14.69 77.41
N VAL A 229 -35.67 -16.01 77.58
CA VAL A 229 -34.81 -16.77 76.67
C VAL A 229 -35.38 -16.79 75.25
N LYS A 230 -36.69 -17.02 75.07
CA LYS A 230 -37.33 -16.99 73.74
C LYS A 230 -37.18 -15.63 73.05
N GLU A 231 -37.31 -14.52 73.79
CA GLU A 231 -37.18 -13.17 73.22
C GLU A 231 -35.76 -12.90 72.69
N LYS A 232 -34.71 -13.25 73.44
CA LYS A 232 -33.31 -13.06 73.01
C LYS A 232 -32.95 -13.92 71.79
N VAL A 233 -33.33 -15.20 71.80
CA VAL A 233 -33.04 -16.13 70.69
C VAL A 233 -33.79 -15.70 69.41
N THR A 234 -34.99 -15.12 69.53
CA THR A 234 -35.72 -14.54 68.38
C THR A 234 -34.96 -13.38 67.74
N GLY A 235 -34.25 -12.57 68.52
CA GLY A 235 -33.39 -11.50 68.00
C GLY A 235 -32.23 -12.03 67.15
N ILE A 236 -31.56 -13.09 67.62
CA ILE A 236 -30.48 -13.77 66.88
C ILE A 236 -31.01 -14.35 65.56
N PHE A 237 -32.17 -15.00 65.59
CA PHE A 237 -32.79 -15.59 64.39
C PHE A 237 -33.01 -14.55 63.27
N LYS A 238 -33.49 -13.34 63.63
CA LYS A 238 -33.71 -12.26 62.65
C LYS A 238 -32.40 -11.78 62.00
N LEU A 239 -31.33 -11.62 62.78
CA LEU A 239 -30.03 -11.21 62.25
C LEU A 239 -29.44 -12.25 61.29
N LEU A 240 -29.55 -13.54 61.63
CA LEU A 240 -29.10 -14.62 60.74
C LEU A 240 -29.84 -14.61 59.40
N LYS A 241 -31.16 -14.37 59.41
CA LYS A 241 -31.97 -14.22 58.20
C LYS A 241 -31.58 -13.00 57.35
N GLU A 242 -31.21 -11.89 57.98
CA GLU A 242 -30.75 -10.71 57.25
C GLU A 242 -29.39 -10.92 56.57
N ILE A 243 -28.46 -11.59 57.26
CA ILE A 243 -27.16 -11.98 56.70
C ILE A 243 -27.35 -12.91 55.50
N GLU A 244 -28.26 -13.89 55.59
CA GLU A 244 -28.58 -14.81 54.49
C GLU A 244 -29.00 -14.05 53.23
N ARG A 245 -29.89 -13.06 53.39
CA ARG A 245 -30.36 -12.22 52.27
C ARG A 245 -29.23 -11.40 51.66
N LYS A 246 -28.46 -10.66 52.47
CA LYS A 246 -27.37 -9.81 51.99
C LYS A 246 -26.27 -10.62 51.27
N LEU A 247 -25.92 -11.80 51.80
CA LEU A 247 -24.92 -12.67 51.19
C LEU A 247 -25.41 -13.23 49.84
N ARG A 248 -26.70 -13.55 49.72
CA ARG A 248 -27.32 -13.93 48.44
C ARG A 248 -27.26 -12.81 47.39
N ASP A 249 -27.58 -11.57 47.79
CA ASP A 249 -27.54 -10.40 46.89
C ASP A 249 -26.11 -10.15 46.37
N TYR A 250 -25.09 -10.27 47.23
CA TYR A 250 -23.68 -10.12 46.83
C TYR A 250 -23.20 -11.24 45.91
N LEU A 251 -23.63 -12.48 46.13
CA LEU A 251 -23.32 -13.61 45.25
C LEU A 251 -23.87 -13.41 43.84
N GLU A 252 -25.11 -12.93 43.72
CA GLU A 252 -25.73 -12.66 42.42
C GLU A 252 -25.01 -11.53 41.66
N ALA A 253 -24.65 -10.45 42.36
CA ALA A 253 -23.85 -9.37 41.78
C ALA A 253 -22.47 -9.86 41.30
N LEU A 254 -21.77 -10.67 42.11
CA LEU A 254 -20.48 -11.25 41.73
C LEU A 254 -20.61 -12.17 40.51
N ARG A 255 -21.67 -12.98 40.45
CA ARG A 255 -21.98 -13.83 39.28
C ARG A 255 -22.18 -13.00 38.02
N LYS A 256 -22.91 -11.88 38.12
CA LYS A 256 -23.14 -10.97 37.01
C LYS A 256 -21.83 -10.36 36.50
N TRP A 257 -20.99 -9.86 37.40
CA TRP A 257 -19.67 -9.32 37.04
C TRP A 257 -18.77 -10.34 36.36
N ILE A 258 -18.73 -11.58 36.85
CA ILE A 258 -18.00 -12.69 36.21
C ILE A 258 -18.50 -12.91 34.77
N ASN A 259 -19.82 -12.85 34.55
CA ASN A 259 -20.40 -13.07 33.23
C ASN A 259 -20.14 -11.93 32.24
N GLU A 260 -20.26 -10.68 32.67
CA GLU A 260 -20.01 -9.49 31.84
C GLU A 260 -18.53 -9.41 31.46
N THR A 261 -17.64 -9.60 32.44
CA THR A 261 -16.18 -9.62 32.22
C THR A 261 -15.75 -10.71 31.23
N ASP A 262 -16.39 -11.88 31.26
CA ASP A 262 -16.11 -12.98 30.32
C ASP A 262 -16.42 -12.58 28.86
N ILE A 263 -17.54 -11.87 28.65
CA ILE A 263 -17.97 -11.38 27.34
C ILE A 263 -17.01 -10.29 26.83
N ASP A 264 -16.72 -9.29 27.66
CA ASP A 264 -15.86 -8.16 27.28
C ASP A 264 -14.44 -8.62 26.92
N VAL A 265 -13.88 -9.56 27.70
CA VAL A 265 -12.56 -10.13 27.42
C VAL A 265 -12.59 -10.98 26.14
N ASP A 266 -13.68 -11.71 25.86
CA ASP A 266 -13.83 -12.46 24.60
C ASP A 266 -13.91 -11.55 23.38
N GLU A 267 -14.64 -10.44 23.46
CA GLU A 267 -14.71 -9.45 22.37
C GLU A 267 -13.34 -8.82 22.11
N ALA A 268 -12.63 -8.40 23.16
CA ALA A 268 -11.26 -7.89 23.03
C ALA A 268 -10.30 -8.94 22.42
N MET A 269 -10.40 -10.21 22.85
CA MET A 269 -9.62 -11.30 22.28
C MET A 269 -9.93 -11.54 20.80
N LYS A 270 -11.18 -11.40 20.34
CA LYS A 270 -11.53 -11.54 18.91
C LYS A 270 -10.80 -10.50 18.06
N GLU A 271 -10.81 -9.23 18.45
CA GLU A 271 -10.13 -8.18 17.68
C GLU A 271 -8.61 -8.32 17.73
N VAL A 272 -8.04 -8.65 18.89
CA VAL A 272 -6.59 -8.86 19.02
C VAL A 272 -6.11 -10.08 18.25
N LYS A 273 -6.93 -11.15 18.12
CA LYS A 273 -6.61 -12.32 17.29
C LYS A 273 -6.46 -11.95 15.81
N LYS A 274 -7.31 -11.06 15.28
CA LYS A 274 -7.17 -10.56 13.89
C LYS A 274 -5.83 -9.84 13.67
N ILE A 275 -5.33 -9.15 14.70
CA ILE A 275 -3.99 -8.51 14.67
C ILE A 275 -2.88 -9.56 14.77
N ALA A 276 -3.00 -10.50 15.71
CA ALA A 276 -2.02 -11.56 15.95
C ALA A 276 -1.82 -12.45 14.72
N HIS A 277 -2.88 -12.75 13.96
CA HIS A 277 -2.82 -13.55 12.74
C HIS A 277 -2.57 -12.75 11.46
N LYS A 278 -2.44 -11.41 11.57
CA LYS A 278 -2.24 -10.48 10.44
C LYS A 278 -3.43 -10.36 9.48
N ASP A 279 -4.60 -10.85 9.87
CA ASP A 279 -5.83 -10.85 9.05
C ASP A 279 -6.19 -9.42 8.58
N VAL A 280 -5.99 -8.42 9.44
CA VAL A 280 -6.25 -7.00 9.13
C VAL A 280 -5.29 -6.40 8.09
N GLY A 281 -4.07 -6.94 7.98
CA GLY A 281 -3.03 -6.43 7.09
C GLY A 281 -2.95 -7.16 5.75
N TRP A 282 -3.42 -8.41 5.69
CA TRP A 282 -3.23 -9.30 4.55
C TRP A 282 -3.73 -8.72 3.20
N PRO A 283 -4.95 -8.12 3.09
CA PRO A 283 -5.40 -7.54 1.82
C PRO A 283 -4.55 -6.37 1.33
N LYS A 284 -3.88 -5.64 2.23
CA LYS A 284 -2.99 -4.54 1.87
C LYS A 284 -1.58 -5.01 1.56
N ASP A 285 -1.10 -6.08 2.21
CA ASP A 285 0.20 -6.71 1.90
C ASP A 285 0.23 -7.19 0.44
N ASP A 286 -0.82 -7.86 -0.03
CA ASP A 286 -0.89 -8.38 -1.40
C ASP A 286 -0.89 -7.26 -2.47
N VAL A 287 -1.71 -6.22 -2.27
CA VAL A 287 -1.76 -5.05 -3.15
C VAL A 287 -0.40 -4.33 -3.19
N ILE A 288 0.26 -4.19 -2.04
CA ILE A 288 1.58 -3.57 -1.97
C ILE A 288 2.61 -4.43 -2.72
N ARG A 289 2.63 -5.76 -2.51
CA ARG A 289 3.51 -6.68 -3.25
C ARG A 289 3.33 -6.55 -4.76
N GLN A 290 2.08 -6.45 -5.20
CA GLN A 290 1.77 -6.22 -6.61
C GLN A 290 2.33 -4.88 -7.09
N LYS A 291 2.17 -3.80 -6.31
CA LYS A 291 2.73 -2.47 -6.65
C LYS A 291 4.26 -2.42 -6.62
N THR A 292 4.94 -3.12 -5.70
CA THR A 292 6.40 -3.22 -5.73
C THR A 292 6.88 -4.03 -6.94
N LYS A 293 6.16 -5.09 -7.31
CA LYS A 293 6.44 -5.84 -8.55
C LYS A 293 6.25 -4.96 -9.80
N GLU A 294 5.13 -4.23 -9.90
CA GLU A 294 4.90 -3.26 -10.99
C GLU A 294 5.99 -2.18 -11.05
N LEU A 295 6.49 -1.70 -9.90
CA LEU A 295 7.57 -0.72 -9.85
C LEU A 295 8.88 -1.29 -10.43
N LYS A 296 9.21 -2.53 -10.06
CA LYS A 296 10.37 -3.24 -10.61
C LYS A 296 10.24 -3.42 -12.12
N GLU A 297 9.10 -3.93 -12.59
CA GLU A 297 8.84 -4.18 -14.01
C GLU A 297 8.87 -2.88 -14.84
N LYS A 298 8.30 -1.79 -14.31
CA LYS A 298 8.38 -0.47 -14.96
C LYS A 298 9.80 0.06 -15.01
N GLY A 299 10.60 -0.14 -13.95
CA GLY A 299 12.01 0.23 -13.93
C GLY A 299 12.84 -0.55 -14.97
N GLU A 300 12.58 -1.85 -15.09
CA GLU A 300 13.20 -2.71 -16.12
C GLU A 300 12.79 -2.27 -17.53
N TYR A 301 11.50 -2.00 -17.75
CA TYR A 301 10.98 -1.52 -19.04
C TYR A 301 11.61 -0.20 -19.46
N VAL A 302 11.69 0.80 -18.57
CA VAL A 302 12.32 2.09 -18.87
C VAL A 302 13.79 1.91 -19.26
N PHE A 303 14.51 1.03 -18.56
CA PHE A 303 15.90 0.72 -18.89
C PHE A 303 16.03 0.07 -20.28
N GLU A 304 15.16 -0.88 -20.62
CA GLU A 304 15.13 -1.50 -21.95
C GLU A 304 14.78 -0.50 -23.06
N GLN A 305 13.84 0.41 -22.84
CA GLN A 305 13.53 1.47 -23.81
C GLN A 305 14.75 2.37 -24.06
N PHE A 306 15.53 2.64 -23.02
CA PHE A 306 16.73 3.46 -23.11
C PHE A 306 17.88 2.73 -23.84
N GLU A 307 18.08 1.43 -23.60
CA GLU A 307 18.96 0.55 -24.40
C GLU A 307 18.54 0.54 -25.89
N ASN A 308 17.24 0.38 -26.16
CA ASN A 308 16.72 0.39 -27.53
C ASN A 308 16.96 1.74 -28.22
N ALA A 309 16.75 2.86 -27.51
CA ALA A 309 17.05 4.19 -28.04
C ALA A 309 18.53 4.35 -28.40
N LYS A 310 19.45 3.87 -27.54
CA LYS A 310 20.89 3.84 -27.82
C LYS A 310 21.20 3.05 -29.10
N ASN A 311 20.64 1.84 -29.22
CA ASN A 311 20.85 0.98 -30.39
C ASN A 311 20.28 1.59 -31.68
N GLN A 312 19.14 2.28 -31.60
CA GLN A 312 18.55 3.00 -32.72
C GLN A 312 19.42 4.16 -33.17
N VAL A 313 20.00 4.93 -32.23
CA VAL A 313 20.97 5.98 -32.57
C VAL A 313 22.19 5.38 -33.25
N ALA A 314 22.75 4.27 -32.74
CA ALA A 314 23.88 3.59 -33.38
C ALA A 314 23.56 3.17 -34.83
N THR A 315 22.35 2.65 -35.06
CA THR A 315 21.85 2.31 -36.41
C THR A 315 21.76 3.55 -37.30
N ASN A 316 21.19 4.65 -36.80
CA ASN A 316 21.04 5.89 -37.55
C ASN A 316 22.39 6.56 -37.85
N VAL A 317 23.35 6.50 -36.92
CA VAL A 317 24.75 6.96 -37.10
C VAL A 317 25.41 6.20 -38.25
N ASN A 318 25.27 4.87 -38.27
CA ASN A 318 25.80 4.05 -39.37
C ASN A 318 25.12 4.36 -40.70
N ALA A 319 23.79 4.54 -40.71
CA ALA A 319 23.05 4.92 -41.91
C ALA A 319 23.49 6.29 -42.44
N ALA A 320 23.65 7.29 -41.57
CA ALA A 320 24.15 8.61 -41.94
C ALA A 320 25.58 8.54 -42.51
N LEU A 321 26.46 7.71 -41.93
CA LEU A 321 27.81 7.51 -42.43
C LEU A 321 27.83 6.84 -43.82
N GLN A 322 26.96 5.84 -44.04
CA GLN A 322 26.79 5.24 -45.38
C GLN A 322 26.22 6.23 -46.40
N ALA A 323 25.34 7.13 -45.98
CA ALA A 323 24.83 8.20 -46.85
C ALA A 323 25.98 9.15 -47.27
N VAL A 324 26.86 9.54 -46.35
CA VAL A 324 28.05 10.36 -46.69
C VAL A 324 28.98 9.63 -47.65
N LYS A 325 29.24 8.34 -47.41
CA LYS A 325 30.03 7.49 -48.33
C LYS A 325 29.43 7.43 -49.73
N THR A 326 28.12 7.20 -49.82
CA THR A 326 27.40 7.07 -51.10
C THR A 326 27.40 8.40 -51.85
N MET A 327 27.10 9.50 -51.14
CA MET A 327 27.13 10.85 -51.69
C MET A 327 28.50 11.21 -52.25
N ASP A 328 29.58 10.91 -51.51
CA ASP A 328 30.96 11.16 -51.95
C ASP A 328 31.33 10.38 -53.21
N ALA A 329 30.94 9.10 -53.27
CA ALA A 329 31.18 8.25 -54.44
C ALA A 329 30.41 8.75 -55.67
N GLN A 330 29.10 9.04 -55.51
CA GLN A 330 28.25 9.51 -56.61
C GLN A 330 28.69 10.89 -57.13
N LEU A 331 29.03 11.82 -56.25
CA LEU A 331 29.56 13.13 -56.65
C LEU A 331 30.81 12.97 -57.52
N LYS A 332 31.76 12.11 -57.12
CA LYS A 332 32.99 11.85 -57.90
C LYS A 332 32.71 11.18 -59.24
N GLN A 333 31.68 10.33 -59.32
CA GLN A 333 31.27 9.69 -60.55
C GLN A 333 30.58 10.67 -61.51
N ASP A 334 29.68 11.53 -61.01
CA ASP A 334 29.00 12.54 -61.82
C ASP A 334 29.99 13.56 -62.38
N LEU A 335 30.94 14.03 -61.56
CA LEU A 335 32.02 14.90 -62.01
C LEU A 335 32.91 14.24 -63.08
N PHE A 336 33.13 12.92 -62.98
CA PHE A 336 33.83 12.17 -64.02
C PHE A 336 33.04 12.13 -65.33
N GLY A 337 31.72 11.96 -65.26
CA GLY A 337 30.82 12.06 -66.42
C GLY A 337 30.90 13.43 -67.09
N VAL A 338 30.75 14.51 -66.33
CA VAL A 338 30.86 15.89 -66.83
C VAL A 338 32.22 16.15 -67.47
N ARG A 339 33.31 15.71 -66.82
CA ARG A 339 34.66 15.78 -67.38
C ARG A 339 34.74 15.06 -68.73
N GLY A 340 34.21 13.85 -68.81
CA GLY A 340 34.19 13.04 -70.04
C GLY A 340 33.45 13.73 -71.18
N GLU A 341 32.29 14.32 -70.90
CA GLU A 341 31.53 15.09 -71.90
C GLU A 341 32.31 16.29 -72.42
N ILE A 342 32.88 17.11 -71.52
CA ILE A 342 33.63 18.31 -71.94
C ILE A 342 34.88 17.90 -72.72
N LYS A 343 35.65 16.90 -72.26
CA LYS A 343 36.82 16.38 -72.97
C LYS A 343 36.44 15.89 -74.37
N GLY A 344 35.34 15.13 -74.49
CA GLY A 344 34.82 14.69 -75.78
C GLY A 344 34.42 15.83 -76.72
N LYS A 345 33.85 16.93 -76.19
CA LYS A 345 33.56 18.14 -77.00
C LYS A 345 34.84 18.84 -77.46
N VAL A 346 35.86 18.95 -76.61
CA VAL A 346 37.17 19.51 -76.97
C VAL A 346 37.85 18.67 -78.05
N ASP A 347 37.89 17.35 -77.88
CA ASP A 347 38.44 16.43 -78.88
C ASP A 347 37.70 16.54 -80.22
N ALA A 348 36.38 16.71 -80.19
CA ALA A 348 35.58 16.93 -81.40
C ALA A 348 35.87 18.29 -82.08
N ILE A 349 36.25 19.33 -81.33
CA ILE A 349 36.72 20.61 -81.91
C ILE A 349 38.07 20.39 -82.60
N THR A 350 39.02 19.76 -81.92
CA THR A 350 40.35 19.45 -82.47
C THR A 350 40.24 18.61 -83.74
N LYS A 351 39.35 17.61 -83.76
CA LYS A 351 39.08 16.80 -84.96
C LYS A 351 38.54 17.66 -86.12
N ARG A 352 37.56 18.53 -85.88
CA ARG A 352 37.00 19.43 -86.90
C ARG A 352 38.03 20.41 -87.45
N ILE A 353 38.97 20.86 -86.62
CA ILE A 353 40.11 21.69 -87.07
C ILE A 353 41.03 20.88 -87.98
N GLY A 354 41.28 19.60 -87.66
CA GLY A 354 42.00 18.69 -88.55
C GLY A 354 41.29 18.50 -89.91
N GLU A 355 39.97 18.28 -89.91
CA GLU A 355 39.14 18.19 -91.13
C GLU A 355 39.19 19.48 -91.95
N LEU A 356 39.19 20.65 -91.30
CA LEU A 356 39.43 21.94 -91.97
C LEU A 356 40.83 22.00 -92.59
N GLY A 357 41.84 21.49 -91.89
CA GLY A 357 43.21 21.38 -92.37
C GLY A 357 43.35 20.53 -93.63
N GLU A 358 42.58 19.45 -93.77
CA GLU A 358 42.59 18.59 -94.96
C GLU A 358 42.31 19.38 -96.25
N VAL A 359 41.43 20.39 -96.20
CA VAL A 359 41.10 21.28 -97.33
C VAL A 359 42.32 22.06 -97.86
N PHE A 360 43.31 22.31 -97.00
CA PHE A 360 44.53 23.05 -97.33
C PHE A 360 45.76 22.16 -97.49
N SER A 361 45.58 20.84 -97.62
CA SER A 361 46.67 19.90 -97.83
C SER A 361 47.40 20.13 -99.16
N ASP A 362 48.71 19.98 -99.13
CA ASP A 362 49.58 20.00 -100.30
C ASP A 362 50.74 19.00 -100.13
N GLN A 363 51.70 18.99 -101.05
CA GLN A 363 52.88 18.11 -100.98
C GLN A 363 53.74 18.31 -99.72
N LYS A 364 53.59 19.44 -99.01
CA LYS A 364 54.31 19.73 -97.75
C LYS A 364 53.54 19.27 -96.52
N GLY A 365 52.41 18.58 -96.68
CA GLY A 365 51.62 17.99 -95.60
C GLY A 365 50.34 18.75 -95.25
N THR A 366 49.50 18.08 -94.46
CA THR A 366 48.18 18.54 -94.00
C THR A 366 48.29 19.31 -92.68
N PRO A 367 47.82 20.58 -92.62
CA PRO A 367 47.65 21.33 -91.38
C PRO A 367 46.81 20.58 -90.35
N LYS A 368 47.21 20.61 -89.08
CA LYS A 368 46.49 19.93 -87.99
C LYS A 368 45.82 20.86 -86.98
N ASN A 369 46.17 22.14 -87.01
CA ASN A 369 45.70 23.17 -86.08
C ASN A 369 45.42 24.49 -86.83
N ILE A 370 44.81 25.47 -86.16
CA ILE A 370 44.40 26.72 -86.81
C ILE A 370 45.62 27.54 -87.26
N ASP A 371 46.70 27.56 -86.48
CA ASP A 371 47.97 28.21 -86.85
C ASP A 371 48.50 27.71 -88.20
N GLU A 372 48.62 26.39 -88.36
CA GLU A 372 49.09 25.77 -89.59
C GLU A 372 48.17 26.03 -90.79
N VAL A 373 46.84 26.08 -90.57
CA VAL A 373 45.86 26.41 -91.64
C VAL A 373 46.08 27.83 -92.15
N PHE A 374 46.14 28.81 -91.24
CA PHE A 374 46.36 30.20 -91.61
C PHE A 374 47.75 30.41 -92.24
N ASP A 375 48.76 29.66 -91.78
CA ASP A 375 50.10 29.66 -92.37
C ASP A 375 50.12 29.15 -93.81
N LYS A 376 49.36 28.10 -94.15
CA LYS A 376 49.23 27.63 -95.53
C LYS A 376 48.56 28.68 -96.42
N ILE A 377 47.46 29.28 -95.95
CA ILE A 377 46.75 30.34 -96.69
C ILE A 377 47.70 31.51 -96.95
N ARG A 378 48.41 31.95 -95.91
CA ARG A 378 49.45 32.98 -96.00
C ARG A 378 50.49 32.66 -97.07
N ASN A 379 51.08 31.47 -97.03
CA ASN A 379 52.12 31.08 -97.98
C ASN A 379 51.63 31.09 -99.44
N LYS A 380 50.38 30.66 -99.70
CA LYS A 380 49.78 30.75 -101.04
C LYS A 380 49.58 32.22 -101.48
N VAL A 381 49.16 33.10 -100.56
CA VAL A 381 49.00 34.53 -100.86
C VAL A 381 50.35 35.22 -101.11
N ILE A 382 51.41 34.85 -100.39
CA ILE A 382 52.78 35.31 -100.67
C ILE A 382 53.21 34.93 -102.09
N GLN A 383 52.94 33.69 -102.52
CA GLN A 383 53.24 33.24 -103.87
C GLN A 383 52.50 34.07 -104.94
N ILE A 384 51.21 34.34 -104.75
CA ILE A 384 50.42 35.20 -105.66
C ILE A 384 50.98 36.62 -105.72
N ASN A 385 51.41 37.16 -104.57
CA ASN A 385 52.04 38.47 -104.52
C ASN A 385 53.35 38.50 -105.31
N GLY A 386 54.09 37.39 -105.32
CA GLY A 386 55.37 37.25 -106.01
C GLY A 386 56.54 37.88 -105.26
N GLN A 387 56.40 38.13 -103.95
CA GLN A 387 57.54 38.47 -103.11
C GLN A 387 58.41 37.21 -102.96
N ALA A 388 59.71 37.33 -103.22
CA ALA A 388 60.65 36.23 -103.05
C ALA A 388 60.55 35.72 -101.61
N GLY A 389 60.13 34.45 -101.47
CA GLY A 389 60.57 33.65 -100.33
C GLY A 389 62.05 33.32 -100.51
N ASP A 390 62.68 32.72 -99.51
CA ASP A 390 64.13 32.45 -99.41
C ASP A 390 64.78 31.69 -100.60
N ASN A 391 63.99 31.24 -101.58
CA ASN A 391 64.48 30.63 -102.80
C ASN A 391 64.25 31.55 -104.01
N ASP A 392 65.37 32.01 -104.56
CA ASP A 392 65.62 32.94 -105.68
C ASP A 392 65.06 32.53 -107.06
N ALA A 393 63.96 31.77 -107.11
CA ALA A 393 63.36 31.35 -108.36
C ALA A 393 62.28 32.36 -108.77
N PHE A 394 62.67 33.35 -109.57
CA PHE A 394 61.82 34.22 -110.41
C PHE A 394 60.48 34.61 -109.77
N ALA A 395 60.37 35.83 -109.25
CA ALA A 395 59.09 36.40 -108.82
C ALA A 395 58.01 36.20 -109.90
N MET A 396 57.19 35.15 -109.80
CA MET A 396 56.09 34.83 -110.71
C MET A 396 54.80 35.07 -109.94
N GLY A 397 54.39 36.34 -109.94
CA GLY A 397 53.22 36.88 -109.27
C GLY A 397 53.06 38.35 -109.66
N PHE A 398 52.32 39.14 -108.87
CA PHE A 398 52.13 40.56 -109.19
C PHE A 398 53.44 41.37 -109.23
N GLU A 399 54.39 41.12 -108.32
CA GLU A 399 55.72 41.75 -108.36
C GLU A 399 56.52 41.34 -109.61
N GLY A 400 56.35 40.10 -110.06
CA GLY A 400 56.88 39.61 -111.34
C GLY A 400 56.36 40.37 -112.56
N ILE A 401 55.04 40.50 -112.64
CA ILE A 401 54.36 41.23 -113.73
C ILE A 401 54.86 42.68 -113.79
N LYS A 402 54.96 43.35 -112.63
CA LYS A 402 55.51 44.72 -112.57
C LYS A 402 56.95 44.79 -113.09
N LYS A 403 57.80 43.84 -112.66
CA LYS A 403 59.21 43.81 -113.08
C LYS A 403 59.32 43.60 -114.59
N ALA A 404 58.60 42.63 -115.15
CA ALA A 404 58.63 42.34 -116.58
C ALA A 404 58.18 43.54 -117.44
N VAL A 405 57.12 44.25 -117.03
CA VAL A 405 56.65 45.45 -117.73
C VAL A 405 57.67 46.59 -117.65
N LYS A 406 58.34 46.75 -116.50
CA LYS A 406 59.42 47.72 -116.35
C LYS A 406 60.61 47.38 -117.26
N GLU A 407 61.07 46.14 -117.25
CA GLU A 407 62.18 45.66 -118.11
C GLU A 407 61.84 45.87 -119.59
N TYR A 408 60.60 45.60 -120.01
CA TYR A 408 60.14 45.90 -121.38
C TYR A 408 60.17 47.41 -121.68
N ALA A 409 59.75 48.26 -120.74
CA ALA A 409 59.79 49.71 -120.89
C ALA A 409 61.22 50.28 -120.97
N GLU A 410 62.20 49.64 -120.32
CA GLU A 410 63.63 50.01 -120.43
C GLU A 410 64.19 49.84 -121.87
N GLY A 411 63.55 49.02 -122.71
CA GLY A 411 63.86 48.89 -124.14
C GLY A 411 63.49 50.14 -124.97
N PHE A 412 62.66 51.03 -124.43
CA PHE A 412 62.21 52.28 -125.05
C PHE A 412 62.95 53.51 -124.53
N ARG A 413 64.10 53.29 -123.88
CA ARG A 413 64.91 54.33 -123.26
C ARG A 413 66.26 54.48 -123.95
N ASP A 414 66.71 55.73 -124.14
CA ASP A 414 68.07 56.09 -124.56
C ASP A 414 68.56 55.25 -125.76
N ALA A 415 69.78 54.70 -125.71
CA ALA A 415 70.36 53.89 -126.77
C ALA A 415 69.59 52.58 -127.08
N ASN A 416 68.77 52.09 -126.15
CA ASN A 416 67.93 50.92 -126.42
C ASN A 416 66.80 51.26 -127.38
N PHE A 417 66.26 52.48 -127.30
CA PHE A 417 65.23 52.92 -128.24
C PHE A 417 65.79 53.04 -129.67
N GLU A 418 67.05 53.42 -129.82
CA GLU A 418 67.72 53.43 -131.12
C GLU A 418 67.74 52.03 -131.78
N ASN A 419 67.92 50.98 -130.97
CA ASN A 419 67.84 49.59 -131.44
C ASN A 419 66.41 49.18 -131.78
N THR A 420 65.42 49.64 -131.02
CA THR A 420 63.99 49.46 -131.33
C THR A 420 63.65 50.06 -132.70
N VAL A 421 64.09 51.30 -132.95
CA VAL A 421 63.89 51.98 -134.24
C VAL A 421 64.62 51.24 -135.37
N LYS A 422 65.85 50.77 -135.16
CA LYS A 422 66.56 49.92 -136.12
C LYS A 422 65.76 48.66 -136.45
N GLY A 423 65.19 48.00 -135.45
CA GLY A 423 64.35 46.81 -135.64
C GLY A 423 63.12 47.09 -136.51
N TRP A 424 62.46 48.24 -136.32
CA TRP A 424 61.36 48.68 -137.18
C TRP A 424 61.82 48.96 -138.62
N ILE A 425 62.95 49.65 -138.80
CA ILE A 425 63.53 49.90 -140.13
C ILE A 425 63.85 48.57 -140.84
N GLN A 426 64.47 47.63 -140.13
CA GLN A 426 64.81 46.32 -140.65
C GLN A 426 63.56 45.56 -141.11
N LYS A 427 62.52 45.53 -140.27
CA LYS A 427 61.24 44.89 -140.62
C LYS A 427 60.63 45.51 -141.88
N ILE A 428 60.61 46.84 -141.97
CA ILE A 428 60.11 47.55 -143.16
C ILE A 428 60.91 47.16 -144.42
N LEU A 429 62.23 47.13 -144.34
CA LEU A 429 63.10 46.72 -145.47
C LEU A 429 62.87 45.25 -145.90
N GLU A 430 62.48 44.39 -144.97
CA GLU A 430 62.22 42.97 -145.24
C GLU A 430 60.82 42.70 -145.80
N THR A 431 59.81 43.41 -145.28
CA THR A 431 58.38 43.11 -145.50
C THR A 431 57.66 44.06 -146.44
N GLU A 432 58.04 45.35 -146.49
CA GLU A 432 57.34 46.32 -147.33
C GLU A 432 57.77 46.18 -148.79
N THR A 433 56.90 45.54 -149.59
CA THR A 433 57.17 45.12 -150.97
C THR A 433 57.78 46.24 -151.82
N ILE A 434 57.19 47.43 -151.80
CA ILE A 434 57.62 48.56 -152.66
C ILE A 434 58.98 49.11 -152.20
N VAL A 435 59.21 49.20 -150.89
CA VAL A 435 60.50 49.69 -150.34
C VAL A 435 61.61 48.71 -150.71
N LYS A 436 61.35 47.41 -150.52
CA LYS A 436 62.26 46.32 -150.84
C LYS A 436 62.60 46.28 -152.33
N GLU A 437 61.59 46.31 -153.22
CA GLU A 437 61.79 46.30 -154.67
C GLU A 437 62.62 47.48 -155.16
N LYS A 438 62.42 48.68 -154.60
CA LYS A 438 63.17 49.87 -155.00
C LYS A 438 64.63 49.84 -154.52
N ILE A 439 64.88 49.31 -153.32
CA ILE A 439 66.25 49.14 -152.80
C ILE A 439 66.98 48.02 -153.54
N ASP A 440 66.32 46.88 -153.75
CA ASP A 440 66.85 45.79 -154.54
C ASP A 440 67.17 46.26 -155.96
N GLY A 441 66.25 46.98 -156.60
CA GLY A 441 66.47 47.61 -157.90
C GLY A 441 67.63 48.60 -157.93
N TYR A 442 67.83 49.39 -156.86
CA TYR A 442 68.99 50.28 -156.75
C TYR A 442 70.30 49.50 -156.64
N LEU A 443 70.35 48.46 -155.82
CA LEU A 443 71.54 47.61 -155.67
C LEU A 443 71.87 46.89 -156.98
N LYS A 444 70.85 46.35 -157.67
CA LYS A 444 70.98 45.70 -158.99
C LYS A 444 71.59 46.62 -160.04
N ASP A 445 71.07 47.84 -160.17
CA ASP A 445 71.55 48.82 -161.15
C ASP A 445 73.00 49.29 -160.88
N ASN A 446 73.53 49.03 -159.69
CA ASN A 446 74.88 49.40 -159.26
C ASN A 446 75.77 48.19 -158.93
N THR A 447 75.40 46.97 -159.32
CA THR A 447 76.06 45.72 -158.88
C THR A 447 77.59 45.74 -159.06
N SER A 448 78.11 46.28 -160.17
CA SER A 448 79.55 46.38 -160.45
C SER A 448 80.29 47.50 -159.69
N GLN A 449 79.54 48.34 -158.97
CA GLN A 449 80.00 49.55 -158.30
C GLN A 449 79.81 49.49 -156.78
N LEU A 450 79.24 48.39 -156.27
CA LEU A 450 78.99 48.19 -154.84
C LEU A 450 80.31 48.17 -154.05
N SER A 451 80.27 48.71 -152.84
CA SER A 451 81.39 48.63 -151.90
C SER A 451 81.57 47.21 -151.38
N THR A 452 82.76 46.92 -150.85
CA THR A 452 83.08 45.61 -150.26
C THR A 452 82.06 45.15 -149.22
N ASN A 453 81.40 46.08 -148.54
CA ASN A 453 80.36 45.81 -147.55
C ASN A 453 79.05 45.27 -148.14
N TYR A 454 78.81 45.46 -149.44
CA TYR A 454 77.57 45.11 -150.14
C TYR A 454 77.79 44.16 -151.34
N ASN A 455 79.02 43.75 -151.63
CA ASN A 455 79.36 42.83 -152.74
C ASN A 455 78.62 41.49 -152.70
N SER A 456 78.17 41.03 -151.53
CA SER A 456 77.35 39.81 -151.40
C SER A 456 76.01 39.88 -152.15
N TYR A 457 75.57 41.09 -152.53
CA TYR A 457 74.39 41.28 -153.36
C TYR A 457 74.51 40.59 -154.72
N GLY A 458 75.68 40.67 -155.37
CA GLY A 458 75.87 40.10 -156.72
C GLY A 458 75.71 38.58 -156.78
N THR A 459 75.87 37.89 -155.65
CA THR A 459 75.73 36.43 -155.54
C THR A 459 74.40 36.00 -154.93
N THR A 460 73.83 36.77 -153.99
CA THR A 460 72.69 36.33 -153.17
C THR A 460 71.46 37.23 -153.26
N GLY A 461 71.53 38.34 -154.01
CA GLY A 461 70.53 39.39 -153.97
C GLY A 461 70.46 40.09 -152.60
N MET A 462 69.37 40.79 -152.33
CA MET A 462 69.13 41.44 -151.04
C MET A 462 68.95 40.40 -149.92
N ASN A 463 69.88 40.37 -148.96
CA ASN A 463 69.90 39.41 -147.83
C ASN A 463 69.89 40.10 -146.45
N ILE A 464 69.71 39.34 -145.37
CA ILE A 464 69.58 39.86 -143.99
C ILE A 464 70.78 40.70 -143.53
N ASN A 465 72.00 40.39 -144.00
CA ASN A 465 73.20 41.16 -143.65
C ASN A 465 73.18 42.54 -144.33
N ILE A 466 72.77 42.61 -145.59
CA ILE A 466 72.59 43.87 -146.32
C ILE A 466 71.49 44.71 -145.64
N VAL A 467 70.34 44.09 -145.34
CA VAL A 467 69.22 44.75 -144.65
C VAL A 467 69.67 45.29 -143.29
N SER A 468 70.37 44.50 -142.47
CA SER A 468 70.84 44.92 -141.15
C SER A 468 71.83 46.09 -141.22
N LYS A 469 72.75 46.08 -142.19
CA LYS A 469 73.69 47.20 -142.43
C LYS A 469 72.98 48.47 -142.86
N MET A 470 72.09 48.38 -143.87
CA MET A 470 71.28 49.53 -144.30
C MET A 470 70.41 50.06 -143.16
N SER A 471 69.82 49.18 -142.35
CA SER A 471 68.99 49.57 -141.20
C SER A 471 69.79 50.34 -140.15
N ALA A 472 71.00 49.87 -139.83
CA ALA A 472 71.90 50.56 -138.92
C ALA A 472 72.28 51.94 -139.48
N LYS A 473 72.60 52.01 -140.77
CA LYS A 473 73.01 53.27 -141.40
C LYS A 473 71.86 54.29 -141.47
N ILE A 474 70.64 53.85 -141.77
CA ILE A 474 69.44 54.71 -141.74
C ILE A 474 69.16 55.16 -140.29
N ARG A 475 69.23 54.25 -139.31
CA ARG A 475 69.09 54.60 -137.89
C ARG A 475 70.09 55.68 -137.49
N ASP A 476 71.37 55.54 -137.83
CA ASP A 476 72.42 56.48 -137.41
C ASP A 476 72.13 57.91 -137.89
N GLU A 477 71.62 58.05 -139.11
CA GLU A 477 71.20 59.36 -139.65
C GLU A 477 69.91 59.90 -139.00
N LEU A 478 69.08 59.02 -138.44
CA LEU A 478 67.89 59.39 -137.67
C LEU A 478 68.20 59.77 -136.22
N ILE A 479 69.38 59.41 -135.68
CA ILE A 479 69.73 59.69 -134.28
C ILE A 479 69.63 61.19 -134.00
N SER A 480 70.43 62.00 -134.69
CA SER A 480 70.47 63.44 -134.46
C SER A 480 69.22 64.16 -134.96
N ALA A 481 68.63 63.68 -136.06
CA ALA A 481 67.53 64.33 -136.74
C ALA A 481 66.17 64.10 -136.06
N VAL A 482 65.99 62.96 -135.38
CA VAL A 482 64.67 62.50 -134.93
C VAL A 482 64.74 61.85 -133.55
N ILE A 483 65.60 60.85 -133.35
CA ILE A 483 65.58 60.03 -132.12
C ILE A 483 65.98 60.85 -130.89
N SER A 484 67.08 61.61 -130.96
CA SER A 484 67.53 62.45 -129.85
C SER A 484 66.53 63.57 -129.51
N PRO A 485 65.95 64.32 -130.49
CA PRO A 485 64.84 65.23 -130.24
C PRO A 485 63.61 64.55 -129.60
N ALA A 486 63.27 63.34 -130.06
CA ALA A 486 62.13 62.59 -129.51
C ALA A 486 62.38 62.15 -128.07
N ASN A 487 63.59 61.68 -127.76
CA ASN A 487 63.98 61.25 -126.41
C ASN A 487 63.78 62.37 -125.37
N LEU A 488 63.99 63.64 -125.74
CA LEU A 488 63.75 64.79 -124.85
C LEU A 488 62.26 64.97 -124.48
N LYS A 489 61.36 64.40 -125.28
CA LYS A 489 59.91 64.44 -125.09
C LYS A 489 59.36 63.20 -124.42
N PHE A 490 60.21 62.22 -124.08
CA PHE A 490 59.74 61.00 -123.44
C PHE A 490 59.21 61.31 -122.04
N PRO A 491 58.10 60.66 -121.63
CA PRO A 491 57.61 60.74 -120.25
C PRO A 491 58.63 60.14 -119.26
N LYS A 492 58.40 60.28 -117.96
CA LYS A 492 59.27 59.67 -116.94
C LYS A 492 58.96 58.20 -116.76
N LEU A 493 59.98 57.34 -116.86
CA LEU A 493 59.87 55.92 -116.53
C LEU A 493 59.62 55.76 -115.02
N ALA A 494 58.63 54.97 -114.64
CA ALA A 494 58.24 54.77 -113.26
C ALA A 494 58.94 53.55 -112.64
N VAL A 495 59.34 53.67 -111.37
CA VAL A 495 60.07 52.59 -110.68
C VAL A 495 59.14 51.43 -110.32
N ASN A 496 57.88 51.71 -109.93
CA ASN A 496 56.99 50.74 -109.30
C ASN A 496 55.53 50.80 -109.78
N ASP A 497 55.27 51.35 -110.96
CA ASP A 497 53.90 51.48 -111.47
C ASP A 497 53.79 50.94 -112.90
N MET A 498 53.04 49.83 -113.04
CA MET A 498 52.82 49.16 -114.31
C MET A 498 52.14 50.08 -115.32
N LYS A 499 51.09 50.81 -114.91
CA LYS A 499 50.33 51.70 -115.78
C LYS A 499 51.25 52.79 -116.33
N SER A 500 52.01 53.46 -115.45
CA SER A 500 52.96 54.50 -115.84
C SER A 500 54.07 53.98 -116.76
N ASN A 501 54.51 52.74 -116.61
CA ASN A 501 55.51 52.14 -117.52
C ASN A 501 54.94 51.82 -118.91
N VAL A 502 53.67 51.40 -118.98
CA VAL A 502 52.96 51.23 -120.25
C VAL A 502 52.70 52.59 -120.92
N GLU A 503 52.28 53.60 -120.15
CA GLU A 503 52.15 54.99 -120.61
C GLU A 503 53.50 55.54 -121.11
N TYR A 504 54.60 55.14 -120.46
CA TYR A 504 55.94 55.53 -120.89
C TYR A 504 56.26 55.07 -122.31
N ILE A 505 56.07 53.78 -122.59
CA ILE A 505 56.32 53.19 -123.91
C ILE A 505 55.39 53.84 -124.96
N GLN A 506 54.10 54.00 -124.62
CA GLN A 506 53.15 54.66 -125.51
C GLN A 506 53.62 56.07 -125.87
N GLY A 507 54.08 56.84 -124.88
CA GLY A 507 54.60 58.19 -125.06
C GLY A 507 55.85 58.22 -125.93
N ALA A 508 56.81 57.33 -125.70
CA ALA A 508 58.05 57.24 -126.49
C ALA A 508 57.77 56.99 -127.98
N CYS A 509 56.89 56.02 -128.28
CA CYS A 509 56.47 55.71 -129.65
C CYS A 509 55.74 56.89 -130.33
N LYS A 510 54.85 57.59 -129.61
CA LYS A 510 54.15 58.77 -130.15
C LYS A 510 55.12 59.92 -130.42
N ALA A 511 56.00 60.24 -129.48
CA ALA A 511 56.97 61.32 -129.60
C ALA A 511 57.91 61.09 -130.79
N PHE A 512 58.41 59.86 -130.98
CA PHE A 512 59.24 59.52 -132.14
C PHE A 512 58.48 59.68 -133.46
N ALA A 513 57.22 59.20 -133.53
CA ALA A 513 56.40 59.35 -134.72
C ALA A 513 56.13 60.82 -135.07
N GLU A 514 55.87 61.65 -134.06
CA GLU A 514 55.64 63.10 -134.21
C GLU A 514 56.90 63.83 -134.68
N GLU A 515 58.06 63.54 -134.10
CA GLU A 515 59.34 64.12 -134.54
C GLU A 515 59.69 63.70 -135.96
N LEU A 516 59.52 62.42 -136.30
CA LEU A 516 59.80 61.92 -137.63
C LEU A 516 58.89 62.57 -138.68
N GLU A 517 57.60 62.66 -138.39
CA GLU A 517 56.64 63.33 -139.28
C GLU A 517 56.96 64.83 -139.41
N THR A 518 57.34 65.49 -138.32
CA THR A 518 57.76 66.90 -138.34
C THR A 518 59.00 67.08 -139.23
N ALA A 519 59.99 66.18 -139.12
CA ALA A 519 61.19 66.22 -139.95
C ALA A 519 60.86 65.98 -141.45
N ILE A 520 59.93 65.06 -141.74
CA ILE A 520 59.43 64.82 -143.12
C ILE A 520 58.69 66.04 -143.65
N LYS A 521 57.77 66.64 -142.87
CA LYS A 521 57.00 67.83 -143.26
C LYS A 521 57.88 69.06 -143.47
N LYS A 522 58.83 69.31 -142.57
CA LYS A 522 59.81 70.39 -142.70
C LYS A 522 60.63 70.23 -143.98
N ALA A 523 61.01 69.00 -144.32
CA ALA A 523 61.70 68.70 -145.56
C ALA A 523 60.84 69.01 -146.81
N ILE A 524 59.54 68.69 -146.78
CA ILE A 524 58.62 69.03 -147.89
C ILE A 524 58.49 70.55 -148.04
N LYS A 525 58.24 71.28 -146.95
CA LYS A 525 58.06 72.74 -146.96
C LYS A 525 59.32 73.48 -147.47
N LEU A 526 60.51 73.06 -147.05
CA LEU A 526 61.77 73.65 -147.52
C LEU A 526 62.01 73.41 -149.02
N ALA A 527 61.56 72.28 -149.56
CA ALA A 527 61.66 71.98 -150.98
C ALA A 527 60.73 72.85 -151.84
N GLU A 528 59.56 73.25 -151.31
CA GLU A 528 58.63 74.19 -151.95
C GLU A 528 59.15 75.63 -151.90
N GLU A 529 59.73 76.05 -150.76
CA GLU A 529 60.24 77.41 -150.55
C GLU A 529 61.56 77.70 -151.29
N GLN A 530 62.38 76.69 -151.63
CA GLN A 530 63.66 76.86 -152.33
C GLN A 530 63.83 75.90 -153.52
N PRO A 531 63.19 76.18 -154.68
CA PRO A 531 63.30 75.35 -155.87
C PRO A 531 64.77 75.23 -156.34
N GLY A 532 65.31 74.01 -156.35
CA GLY A 532 66.68 73.71 -156.80
C GLY A 532 67.73 73.49 -155.70
N ARG A 533 67.41 73.75 -154.42
CA ARG A 533 68.25 73.29 -153.29
C ARG A 533 67.60 72.09 -152.60
N ASN A 534 68.22 70.93 -152.75
CA ASN A 534 67.63 69.68 -152.28
C ASN A 534 68.15 69.29 -150.89
N PHE A 535 67.55 69.82 -149.82
CA PHE A 535 67.87 69.43 -148.43
C PHE A 535 66.66 68.77 -147.76
N THR A 536 66.26 67.59 -148.25
CA THR A 536 65.27 66.77 -147.54
C THR A 536 65.95 65.70 -146.69
N LEU A 537 65.36 65.34 -145.53
CA LEU A 537 65.87 64.26 -144.67
C LEU A 537 66.05 62.95 -145.47
N SER A 538 65.10 62.64 -146.36
CA SER A 538 65.18 61.51 -147.28
C SER A 538 66.40 61.57 -148.21
N ILE A 539 66.83 62.77 -148.60
CA ILE A 539 68.02 62.95 -149.46
C ILE A 539 69.28 62.81 -148.66
N THR A 540 69.38 63.42 -147.47
CA THR A 540 70.53 63.23 -146.58
C THR A 540 70.76 61.76 -146.32
N ILE A 541 69.71 61.02 -145.95
CA ILE A 541 69.78 59.58 -145.72
C ILE A 541 70.16 58.85 -147.02
N LYS A 542 69.52 59.17 -148.15
CA LYS A 542 69.84 58.57 -149.46
C LYS A 542 71.31 58.79 -149.84
N ASP A 543 71.88 59.99 -149.66
CA ASP A 543 73.27 60.30 -149.99
C ASP A 543 74.24 59.57 -149.06
N LYS A 544 73.90 59.45 -147.78
CA LYS A 544 74.69 58.70 -146.80
C LYS A 544 74.66 57.20 -147.07
N ILE A 545 73.51 56.67 -147.48
CA ILE A 545 73.36 55.28 -147.93
C ILE A 545 74.11 55.07 -149.25
N LYS A 546 74.02 56.00 -150.21
CA LYS A 546 74.79 55.95 -151.46
C LYS A 546 76.29 55.85 -151.18
N ALA A 547 76.81 56.72 -150.32
CA ALA A 547 78.23 56.75 -149.96
C ALA A 547 78.70 55.46 -149.25
N ASP A 548 77.81 54.78 -148.53
CA ASP A 548 78.11 53.51 -147.85
C ASP A 548 78.01 52.31 -148.82
N VAL A 549 77.02 52.34 -149.71
CA VAL A 549 76.70 51.26 -150.65
C VAL A 549 77.65 51.22 -151.85
N LEU A 550 78.14 52.36 -152.34
CA LEU A 550 79.03 52.43 -153.51
C LEU A 550 80.50 52.55 -153.11
N ASN A 551 81.40 52.10 -153.99
CA ASN A 551 82.83 52.36 -153.84
C ASN A 551 83.10 53.89 -153.86
N PRO A 552 84.07 54.42 -153.07
CA PRO A 552 84.33 55.86 -152.97
C PRO A 552 84.66 56.56 -154.29
N THR A 553 85.15 55.81 -155.28
CA THR A 553 85.49 56.31 -156.63
C THR A 553 84.34 56.18 -157.64
N SER A 554 83.19 55.64 -157.24
CA SER A 554 82.02 55.43 -158.09
C SER A 554 80.99 56.55 -157.90
N TYR A 555 80.49 57.06 -159.03
CA TYR A 555 79.37 58.02 -159.05
C TYR A 555 77.99 57.34 -159.05
N GLY A 556 77.96 56.01 -159.24
CA GLY A 556 76.75 55.20 -159.37
C GLY A 556 76.01 55.45 -160.68
N ASN A 557 74.99 54.64 -160.95
CA ASN A 557 74.06 54.87 -162.05
C ASN A 557 73.11 56.02 -161.68
N GLU A 558 73.24 57.17 -162.35
CA GLU A 558 72.39 58.36 -162.13
C GLU A 558 70.90 58.04 -162.24
N LYS A 559 70.52 57.18 -163.19
CA LYS A 559 69.12 56.76 -163.39
C LYS A 559 68.60 55.88 -162.26
N SER A 560 69.44 55.32 -161.38
CA SER A 560 68.98 54.49 -160.25
C SER A 560 68.76 55.30 -158.96
N GLN A 561 69.31 56.51 -158.86
CA GLN A 561 69.28 57.35 -157.65
C GLN A 561 67.87 57.70 -157.20
N TYR A 562 66.93 57.86 -158.15
CA TYR A 562 65.52 58.10 -157.83
C TYR A 562 64.88 56.90 -157.11
N LYS A 563 65.30 55.66 -157.42
CA LYS A 563 64.76 54.44 -156.78
C LYS A 563 65.11 54.42 -155.29
N LEU A 564 66.37 54.71 -154.96
CA LEU A 564 66.82 54.79 -153.57
C LEU A 564 66.11 55.92 -152.82
N GLN A 565 65.99 57.10 -153.42
CA GLN A 565 65.31 58.23 -152.79
C GLN A 565 63.83 57.95 -152.49
N GLU A 566 63.11 57.39 -153.46
CA GLU A 566 61.71 56.98 -153.29
C GLU A 566 61.56 55.88 -152.23
N ALA A 567 62.49 54.93 -152.17
CA ALA A 567 62.48 53.89 -151.14
C ALA A 567 62.67 54.48 -149.74
N ILE A 568 63.64 55.39 -149.56
CA ILE A 568 63.86 56.07 -148.28
C ILE A 568 62.64 56.90 -147.89
N LYS A 569 62.02 57.64 -148.83
CA LYS A 569 60.79 58.40 -148.55
C LYS A 569 59.68 57.48 -148.05
N LEU A 570 59.40 56.38 -148.73
CA LEU A 570 58.38 55.42 -148.33
C LEU A 570 58.70 54.76 -146.99
N LEU A 571 59.95 54.38 -146.76
CA LEU A 571 60.42 53.81 -145.50
C LEU A 571 60.17 54.74 -144.32
N LEU A 572 60.50 56.03 -144.45
CA LEU A 572 60.29 57.01 -143.39
C LEU A 572 58.79 57.17 -143.05
N HIS A 573 57.89 57.12 -144.05
CA HIS A 573 56.44 57.15 -143.80
C HIS A 573 55.95 55.87 -143.11
N GLN A 574 56.43 54.70 -143.53
CA GLN A 574 56.09 53.42 -142.89
C GLN A 574 56.62 53.36 -141.45
N LEU A 575 57.76 53.99 -141.17
CA LEU A 575 58.35 54.05 -139.84
C LEU A 575 57.51 54.91 -138.86
N VAL A 576 56.90 56.00 -139.33
CA VAL A 576 55.87 56.76 -138.58
C VAL A 576 54.67 55.84 -138.27
N GLY A 577 54.22 55.07 -139.26
CA GLY A 577 53.13 54.10 -139.13
C GLY A 577 53.42 53.03 -138.08
N ALA A 578 54.62 52.44 -138.12
CA ALA A 578 55.06 51.40 -137.17
C ALA A 578 55.07 51.91 -135.72
N ALA A 579 55.63 53.11 -135.48
CA ALA A 579 55.67 53.72 -134.17
C ALA A 579 54.27 54.06 -133.63
N ARG A 580 53.38 54.63 -134.47
CA ARG A 580 51.98 54.89 -134.10
C ARG A 580 51.19 53.61 -133.84
N GLY A 581 51.41 52.58 -134.66
CA GLY A 581 50.81 51.26 -134.51
C GLY A 581 51.15 50.66 -133.15
N ALA A 582 52.44 50.60 -132.81
CA ALA A 582 52.91 50.12 -131.50
C ALA A 582 52.29 50.90 -130.33
N ALA A 583 52.22 52.22 -130.41
CA ALA A 583 51.58 53.05 -129.38
C ALA A 583 50.08 52.76 -129.23
N LYS A 584 49.37 52.52 -130.35
CA LYS A 584 47.92 52.26 -130.35
C LYS A 584 47.59 50.87 -129.84
N GLU A 585 48.34 49.85 -130.26
CA GLU A 585 48.17 48.47 -129.79
C GLU A 585 48.35 48.40 -128.27
N LEU A 586 49.45 48.96 -127.76
CA LEU A 586 49.73 48.98 -126.33
C LEU A 586 48.64 49.70 -125.52
N HIS A 587 48.12 50.81 -126.06
CA HIS A 587 47.00 51.53 -125.45
C HIS A 587 45.75 50.66 -125.38
N SER A 588 45.35 50.07 -126.50
CA SER A 588 44.12 49.28 -126.60
C SER A 588 44.16 48.03 -125.71
N LEU A 589 45.35 47.47 -125.49
CA LEU A 589 45.54 46.31 -124.63
C LEU A 589 45.53 46.69 -123.15
N ALA A 590 46.34 47.67 -122.75
CA ALA A 590 46.68 47.86 -121.33
C ALA A 590 46.11 49.13 -120.69
N LEU A 591 45.81 50.18 -121.46
CA LEU A 591 45.42 51.50 -120.95
C LEU A 591 43.97 51.89 -121.26
N GLU A 592 43.37 51.31 -122.29
CA GLU A 592 41.99 51.57 -122.68
C GLU A 592 41.02 51.01 -121.63
N THR A 593 39.96 51.78 -121.34
CA THR A 593 38.92 51.36 -120.41
C THR A 593 37.99 50.36 -121.07
N ARG A 594 37.90 49.13 -120.54
CA ARG A 594 37.07 48.05 -121.08
C ARG A 594 36.38 47.27 -119.94
N PRO A 595 35.03 47.23 -119.88
CA PRO A 595 34.07 47.90 -120.74
C PRO A 595 34.04 49.43 -120.52
N PRO A 596 33.57 50.22 -121.51
CA PRO A 596 33.45 51.66 -121.38
C PRO A 596 32.65 52.08 -120.13
N GLY A 597 33.19 53.01 -119.34
CA GLY A 597 32.55 53.51 -118.11
C GLY A 597 32.92 52.78 -116.81
N SER A 598 33.75 51.73 -116.87
CA SER A 598 34.29 51.07 -115.68
C SER A 598 35.39 51.90 -114.99
N SER A 599 35.42 51.88 -113.65
CA SER A 599 36.44 52.54 -112.84
C SER A 599 36.89 51.64 -111.67
N PRO A 600 38.19 51.31 -111.54
CA PRO A 600 39.23 51.47 -112.55
C PRO A 600 38.92 50.63 -113.81
N GLY A 601 39.29 51.14 -114.97
CA GLY A 601 38.72 50.69 -116.24
C GLY A 601 39.66 49.86 -117.11
N SER A 602 40.97 50.01 -116.93
CA SER A 602 41.99 49.39 -117.78
C SER A 602 42.62 48.16 -117.14
N ILE A 603 43.21 47.29 -117.96
CA ILE A 603 43.93 46.10 -117.49
C ILE A 603 45.05 46.50 -116.50
N ALA A 604 45.82 47.56 -116.82
CA ALA A 604 46.90 48.01 -115.96
C ALA A 604 46.40 48.49 -114.58
N GLU A 605 45.26 49.18 -114.51
CA GLU A 605 44.69 49.60 -113.23
C GLU A 605 44.09 48.43 -112.44
N LYS A 606 43.42 47.49 -113.11
CA LYS A 606 42.86 46.29 -112.44
C LYS A 606 43.96 45.40 -111.87
N ILE A 607 45.09 45.26 -112.55
CA ILE A 607 46.27 44.54 -112.02
C ILE A 607 46.82 45.27 -110.78
N LYS A 608 46.88 46.60 -110.79
CA LYS A 608 47.31 47.41 -109.64
C LYS A 608 46.36 47.28 -108.45
N GLU A 609 45.05 47.29 -108.69
CA GLU A 609 44.02 47.06 -107.67
C GLU A 609 44.16 45.67 -107.05
N ALA A 610 44.21 44.62 -107.88
CA ALA A 610 44.36 43.25 -107.43
C ALA A 610 45.64 43.05 -106.62
N HIS A 611 46.76 43.63 -107.07
CA HIS A 611 48.02 43.61 -106.31
C HIS A 611 47.89 44.32 -104.95
N THR A 612 47.21 45.46 -104.89
CA THR A 612 46.98 46.19 -103.62
C THR A 612 46.16 45.36 -102.64
N ASN A 613 45.10 44.69 -103.13
CA ASN A 613 44.25 43.82 -102.33
C ASN A 613 45.02 42.60 -101.80
N VAL A 614 45.84 41.96 -102.66
CA VAL A 614 46.69 40.84 -102.25
C VAL A 614 47.72 41.27 -101.20
N LYS A 615 48.34 42.45 -101.34
CA LYS A 615 49.27 42.98 -100.35
C LYS A 615 48.58 43.26 -99.00
N SER A 616 47.37 43.81 -99.03
CA SER A 616 46.56 44.04 -97.83
C SER A 616 46.20 42.71 -97.14
N LEU A 617 45.70 41.74 -97.91
CA LEU A 617 45.36 40.41 -97.40
C LEU A 617 46.59 39.70 -96.82
N ASN A 618 47.75 39.82 -97.47
CA ASN A 618 49.00 39.28 -96.96
C ASN A 618 49.36 39.88 -95.60
N GLY A 619 49.20 41.20 -95.41
CA GLY A 619 49.45 41.85 -94.12
C GLY A 619 48.47 41.42 -93.01
N GLN A 620 47.20 41.17 -93.36
CA GLN A 620 46.23 40.60 -92.41
C GLN A 620 46.61 39.18 -92.01
N LEU A 621 47.06 38.36 -92.97
CA LEU A 621 47.52 36.99 -92.72
C LEU A 621 48.83 36.96 -91.92
N ASP A 622 49.77 37.86 -92.20
CA ASP A 622 50.98 38.08 -91.39
C ASP A 622 50.62 38.36 -89.92
N THR A 623 49.58 39.16 -89.69
CA THR A 623 49.10 39.47 -88.33
C THR A 623 48.44 38.26 -87.68
N ALA A 624 47.58 37.54 -88.43
CA ALA A 624 46.91 36.34 -87.92
C ALA A 624 47.90 35.25 -87.48
N THR A 625 49.00 35.06 -88.23
CA THR A 625 50.04 34.06 -87.94
C THR A 625 51.23 34.62 -87.15
N GLY A 626 51.20 35.89 -86.72
CA GLY A 626 52.32 36.54 -86.03
C GLY A 626 53.61 36.72 -86.85
N LYS A 627 53.57 36.52 -88.18
CA LYS A 627 54.73 36.57 -89.10
C LYS A 627 54.88 37.94 -89.78
N ILE A 628 54.63 39.01 -89.05
CA ILE A 628 54.78 40.39 -89.54
C ILE A 628 56.25 40.67 -89.87
N SER A 629 56.51 41.01 -91.14
CA SER A 629 57.85 41.31 -91.65
C SER A 629 58.48 42.54 -90.97
N GLY A 630 59.76 42.46 -90.60
CA GLY A 630 60.53 43.59 -90.05
C GLY A 630 60.45 43.82 -88.54
N ARG A 631 59.83 42.90 -87.78
CA ARG A 631 59.82 42.92 -86.30
C ARG A 631 60.51 41.67 -85.75
N ALA A 632 61.14 41.80 -84.58
CA ALA A 632 61.85 40.70 -83.92
C ALA A 632 60.92 39.51 -83.64
N SER A 633 61.36 38.31 -84.02
CA SER A 633 60.66 37.04 -83.79
C SER A 633 60.30 36.88 -82.30
N GLY A 634 59.02 36.63 -82.00
CA GLY A 634 58.53 36.39 -80.63
C GLY A 634 57.76 37.55 -79.96
N THR A 635 57.65 38.74 -80.60
CA THR A 635 56.90 39.89 -80.03
C THR A 635 55.54 40.16 -80.67
N ASN A 636 55.22 39.51 -81.79
CA ASN A 636 53.93 39.70 -82.46
C ASN A 636 52.91 38.68 -81.94
N PRO A 637 51.69 39.11 -81.57
CA PRO A 637 50.62 38.17 -81.23
C PRO A 637 50.32 37.25 -82.41
N ASN A 638 50.46 35.94 -82.22
CA ASN A 638 49.94 34.95 -83.16
C ASN A 638 48.53 34.58 -82.69
N HIS A 639 47.53 35.16 -83.36
CA HIS A 639 46.13 34.95 -83.02
C HIS A 639 45.67 33.51 -83.31
N ALA A 640 46.16 32.92 -84.40
CA ALA A 640 45.82 31.55 -84.78
C ALA A 640 46.33 30.54 -83.73
N GLN A 641 47.61 30.64 -83.35
CA GLN A 641 48.18 29.85 -82.27
C GLN A 641 47.53 30.11 -80.91
N ALA A 642 47.06 31.34 -80.63
CA ALA A 642 46.37 31.64 -79.38
C ALA A 642 45.05 30.85 -79.26
N VAL A 643 44.33 30.63 -80.37
CA VAL A 643 43.14 29.77 -80.39
C VAL A 643 43.51 28.33 -80.06
N ASP A 644 44.56 27.80 -80.69
CA ASP A 644 45.04 26.43 -80.44
C ASP A 644 45.42 26.24 -78.96
N LYS A 645 46.19 27.18 -78.40
CA LYS A 645 46.57 27.19 -76.97
C LYS A 645 45.37 27.30 -76.04
N ALA A 646 44.35 28.07 -76.39
CA ALA A 646 43.14 28.20 -75.58
C ALA A 646 42.37 26.86 -75.53
N ILE A 647 42.29 26.14 -76.64
CA ILE A 647 41.66 24.81 -76.70
C ILE A 647 42.44 23.81 -75.85
N GLU A 648 43.77 23.78 -75.97
CA GLU A 648 44.64 22.93 -75.14
C GLU A 648 44.52 23.25 -73.65
N ALA A 649 44.45 24.53 -73.29
CA ALA A 649 44.33 24.99 -71.90
C ALA A 649 43.03 24.52 -71.23
N VAL A 650 41.92 24.40 -71.97
CA VAL A 650 40.68 23.80 -71.45
C VAL A 650 40.92 22.34 -71.07
N GLY A 651 41.60 21.58 -71.94
CA GLY A 651 41.99 20.20 -71.66
C GLY A 651 42.88 20.08 -70.41
N ALA A 652 43.92 20.91 -70.32
CA ALA A 652 44.82 20.93 -69.16
C ALA A 652 44.11 21.33 -67.85
N THR A 653 43.19 22.29 -67.91
CA THR A 653 42.39 22.72 -66.75
C THR A 653 41.48 21.60 -66.27
N LEU A 654 40.86 20.83 -67.17
CA LEU A 654 40.07 19.65 -66.79
C LEU A 654 40.93 18.60 -66.09
N GLU A 655 42.13 18.31 -66.60
CA GLU A 655 43.03 17.34 -65.96
C GLU A 655 43.51 17.82 -64.57
N GLN A 656 43.73 19.12 -64.40
CA GLN A 656 44.16 19.69 -63.12
C GLN A 656 43.03 19.72 -62.08
N GLN A 657 41.82 20.13 -62.50
CA GLN A 657 40.69 20.36 -61.59
C GLN A 657 39.88 19.10 -61.33
N LEU A 658 39.84 18.18 -62.28
CA LEU A 658 39.11 16.91 -62.23
C LEU A 658 40.03 15.77 -62.70
N PRO A 659 41.13 15.48 -61.97
CA PRO A 659 42.05 14.43 -62.37
C PRO A 659 41.37 13.07 -62.29
N ASN A 660 41.73 12.18 -63.21
CA ASN A 660 41.21 10.80 -63.21
C ASN A 660 41.67 10.03 -61.95
N GLY A 661 40.74 9.26 -61.39
CA GLY A 661 41.05 8.21 -60.42
C GLY A 661 41.83 7.07 -61.06
N SER A 662 42.49 6.27 -60.21
CA SER A 662 43.34 5.14 -60.62
C SER A 662 42.59 4.05 -61.41
N ASP A 663 41.29 3.92 -61.19
CA ASP A 663 40.37 2.98 -61.83
C ASP A 663 39.62 3.58 -63.03
N ASN A 664 39.82 4.87 -63.33
CA ASN A 664 39.19 5.57 -64.44
C ASN A 664 37.65 5.49 -64.43
N THR A 665 37.03 5.41 -63.25
CA THR A 665 35.57 5.41 -63.05
C THR A 665 35.07 6.64 -62.28
N HIS A 666 35.99 7.42 -61.67
CA HIS A 666 35.69 8.59 -60.85
C HIS A 666 36.82 9.62 -60.91
N VAL A 667 36.55 10.85 -60.49
CA VAL A 667 37.59 11.87 -60.29
C VAL A 667 38.26 11.76 -58.92
N LYS A 668 39.53 12.17 -58.82
CA LYS A 668 40.26 12.28 -57.55
C LYS A 668 40.23 13.73 -57.05
N LEU A 669 39.54 13.99 -55.94
CA LEU A 669 39.33 15.36 -55.44
C LEU A 669 40.39 15.86 -54.44
N LYS A 670 41.25 14.98 -53.91
CA LYS A 670 42.23 15.33 -52.85
C LYS A 670 43.07 16.56 -53.17
N ASP A 671 43.60 16.62 -54.39
CA ASP A 671 44.53 17.67 -54.83
C ASP A 671 43.82 18.75 -55.69
N ALA A 672 42.50 18.63 -55.88
CA ALA A 672 41.71 19.53 -56.71
C ALA A 672 41.40 20.85 -55.98
N THR A 673 41.95 21.96 -56.46
CA THR A 673 41.83 23.27 -55.80
C THR A 673 40.38 23.79 -55.77
N SER A 674 39.59 23.52 -56.81
CA SER A 674 38.18 23.91 -56.89
C SER A 674 37.27 23.21 -55.86
N PHE A 675 37.73 22.09 -55.27
CA PHE A 675 36.96 21.31 -54.30
C PHE A 675 37.52 21.38 -52.88
N SER A 676 38.41 22.34 -52.60
CA SER A 676 39.01 22.54 -51.28
C SER A 676 37.98 22.66 -50.14
N ARG A 677 36.87 23.36 -50.36
CA ARG A 677 35.74 23.42 -49.40
C ARG A 677 35.03 22.08 -49.21
N TYR A 678 34.84 21.31 -50.27
CA TYR A 678 34.24 19.99 -50.15
C TYR A 678 35.15 19.06 -49.32
N ASN A 679 36.46 19.14 -49.55
CA ASN A 679 37.46 18.34 -48.84
C ASN A 679 37.53 18.64 -47.33
N THR A 680 37.05 19.80 -46.85
CA THR A 680 36.93 20.06 -45.40
C THR A 680 35.69 19.39 -44.78
N HIS A 681 34.62 19.23 -45.56
CA HIS A 681 33.40 18.57 -45.12
C HIS A 681 33.51 17.04 -45.18
N VAL A 682 34.08 16.53 -46.27
CA VAL A 682 34.36 15.10 -46.49
C VAL A 682 35.82 14.96 -46.89
N SER A 683 36.67 14.54 -45.95
CA SER A 683 38.10 14.40 -46.22
C SER A 683 38.36 13.37 -47.31
N GLN A 684 39.16 13.78 -48.31
CA GLN A 684 39.60 12.94 -49.42
C GLN A 684 40.96 12.28 -49.16
N ASP A 685 41.46 12.34 -47.92
CA ASP A 685 42.65 11.60 -47.51
C ASP A 685 42.40 10.10 -47.59
N GLU A 686 43.41 9.34 -47.98
CA GLU A 686 43.24 7.91 -48.26
C GLU A 686 42.85 7.14 -47.00
N GLU A 687 43.42 7.50 -45.84
CA GLU A 687 43.02 6.93 -44.55
C GLU A 687 41.59 7.31 -44.16
N ALA A 688 41.18 8.55 -44.45
CA ALA A 688 39.83 9.03 -44.14
C ALA A 688 38.78 8.33 -45.01
N LEU A 689 39.07 8.15 -46.30
CA LEU A 689 38.21 7.39 -47.23
C LEU A 689 38.15 5.90 -46.85
N LYS A 690 39.25 5.28 -46.42
CA LYS A 690 39.25 3.91 -45.90
C LYS A 690 38.43 3.78 -44.61
N ALA A 691 38.55 4.74 -43.70
CA ALA A 691 37.76 4.79 -42.47
C ALA A 691 36.26 4.95 -42.79
N LEU A 692 35.92 5.87 -43.71
CA LEU A 692 34.54 6.07 -44.19
C LEU A 692 33.99 4.81 -44.89
N ALA A 693 34.81 4.15 -45.72
CA ALA A 693 34.40 2.96 -46.47
C ALA A 693 34.14 1.75 -45.57
N SER A 694 34.95 1.58 -44.53
CA SER A 694 34.83 0.51 -43.53
C SER A 694 33.81 0.82 -42.42
N GLY A 695 33.32 2.05 -42.34
CA GLY A 695 32.46 2.50 -41.24
C GLY A 695 33.21 2.66 -39.90
N ASN A 696 34.54 2.75 -39.93
CA ASN A 696 35.36 2.91 -38.73
C ASN A 696 35.30 4.36 -38.22
N LEU A 697 34.35 4.63 -37.33
CA LEU A 697 34.10 5.94 -36.72
C LEU A 697 35.30 6.54 -35.96
N GLU A 698 36.27 5.74 -35.52
CA GLU A 698 37.34 6.29 -34.68
C GLU A 698 38.34 7.14 -35.47
N ASN A 699 38.57 6.78 -36.72
CA ASN A 699 39.58 7.41 -37.59
C ASN A 699 38.98 8.20 -38.76
N ILE A 700 37.67 8.50 -38.73
CA ILE A 700 37.04 9.33 -39.76
C ILE A 700 37.53 10.77 -39.63
N LYS A 701 37.59 11.48 -40.76
CA LYS A 701 37.97 12.88 -40.83
C LYS A 701 37.01 13.67 -41.70
N GLY A 702 36.90 14.96 -41.41
CA GLY A 702 36.02 15.88 -42.12
C GLY A 702 34.78 16.20 -41.30
N ALA A 703 34.29 17.43 -41.46
CA ALA A 703 33.28 17.99 -40.58
C ALA A 703 31.99 17.15 -40.49
N LEU A 704 31.53 16.56 -41.61
CA LEU A 704 30.31 15.73 -41.61
C LEU A 704 30.53 14.39 -40.89
N PRO A 705 31.51 13.56 -41.28
CA PRO A 705 31.83 12.35 -40.53
C PRO A 705 32.06 12.64 -39.04
N GLU A 706 32.87 13.64 -38.70
CA GLU A 706 33.18 14.00 -37.30
C GLU A 706 31.93 14.40 -36.49
N ALA A 707 31.01 15.16 -37.09
CA ALA A 707 29.73 15.48 -36.43
C ALA A 707 28.90 14.21 -36.15
N ILE A 708 28.87 13.26 -37.10
CA ILE A 708 28.21 11.96 -36.93
C ILE A 708 28.87 11.15 -35.79
N LYS A 709 30.21 11.16 -35.68
CA LYS A 709 30.92 10.58 -34.53
C LYS A 709 30.55 11.28 -33.22
N GLY A 710 30.45 12.61 -33.22
CA GLY A 710 30.06 13.40 -32.05
C GLY A 710 28.70 12.96 -31.48
N ILE A 711 27.70 12.72 -32.34
CA ILE A 711 26.37 12.22 -31.93
C ILE A 711 26.50 10.87 -31.22
N ARG A 712 27.27 9.93 -31.78
CA ARG A 712 27.51 8.62 -31.15
C ARG A 712 28.16 8.78 -29.77
N THR A 713 29.23 9.58 -29.69
CA THR A 713 29.99 9.77 -28.44
C THR A 713 29.10 10.38 -27.34
N GLN A 714 28.29 11.38 -27.68
CA GLN A 714 27.38 12.01 -26.72
C GLN A 714 26.36 11.01 -26.18
N VAL A 715 25.70 10.25 -27.07
CA VAL A 715 24.71 9.25 -26.65
C VAL A 715 25.34 8.11 -25.84
N GLU A 716 26.56 7.69 -26.18
CA GLU A 716 27.28 6.67 -25.38
C GLU A 716 27.60 7.20 -23.97
N THR A 717 27.98 8.47 -23.85
CA THR A 717 28.28 9.13 -22.57
C THR A 717 27.02 9.29 -21.72
N ASP A 718 25.94 9.81 -22.31
CA ASP A 718 24.65 9.96 -21.64
C ASP A 718 24.10 8.60 -21.20
N PHE A 719 24.31 7.57 -22.04
CA PHE A 719 23.92 6.21 -21.71
C PHE A 719 24.71 5.66 -20.51
N GLN A 720 26.04 5.83 -20.50
CA GLN A 720 26.88 5.41 -19.38
C GLN A 720 26.51 6.13 -18.08
N ALA A 721 26.18 7.42 -18.14
CA ALA A 721 25.74 8.19 -16.97
C ALA A 721 24.44 7.62 -16.37
N VAL A 722 23.42 7.34 -17.21
CA VAL A 722 22.16 6.73 -16.77
C VAL A 722 22.37 5.28 -16.29
N ASN A 723 23.19 4.50 -16.98
CA ASN A 723 23.50 3.13 -16.58
C ASN A 723 24.23 3.06 -15.23
N ALA A 724 25.16 3.99 -14.98
CA ALA A 724 25.84 4.15 -13.70
C ALA A 724 24.86 4.58 -12.60
N ALA A 725 24.03 5.60 -12.86
CA ALA A 725 23.03 6.08 -11.92
C ALA A 725 22.02 5.00 -11.54
N THR A 726 21.55 4.20 -12.51
CA THR A 726 20.57 3.13 -12.29
C THR A 726 21.20 1.79 -11.87
N LYS A 727 22.54 1.72 -11.82
CA LYS A 727 23.35 0.51 -11.58
C LYS A 727 22.87 -0.67 -12.43
N ASN A 728 22.68 -0.45 -13.74
CA ASN A 728 22.13 -1.45 -14.64
C ASN A 728 20.79 -2.01 -14.13
N LYS A 729 19.81 -1.11 -13.93
CA LYS A 729 18.46 -1.32 -13.38
C LYS A 729 18.35 -1.87 -11.95
N LYS A 730 19.47 -2.21 -11.29
CA LYS A 730 19.47 -2.85 -9.97
C LYS A 730 18.84 -1.98 -8.88
N GLU A 731 18.85 -0.66 -9.00
CA GLU A 731 18.27 0.23 -7.99
C GLU A 731 16.75 0.04 -7.85
N PHE A 732 16.02 -0.19 -8.96
CA PHE A 732 14.58 -0.46 -8.91
C PHE A 732 14.26 -1.79 -8.20
N ALA A 733 15.06 -2.82 -8.46
CA ALA A 733 14.94 -4.10 -7.77
C ALA A 733 15.26 -3.96 -6.27
N THR A 734 16.35 -3.23 -5.94
CA THR A 734 16.78 -2.97 -4.56
C THR A 734 15.69 -2.22 -3.78
N LEU A 735 15.09 -1.18 -4.36
CA LEU A 735 14.02 -0.42 -3.74
C LEU A 735 12.77 -1.30 -3.51
N SER A 736 12.40 -2.12 -4.49
CA SER A 736 11.27 -3.06 -4.38
C SER A 736 11.49 -4.09 -3.25
N GLU A 737 12.69 -4.65 -3.17
CA GLU A 737 13.08 -5.60 -2.12
C GLU A 737 13.06 -4.94 -0.73
N ALA A 738 13.62 -3.73 -0.61
CA ALA A 738 13.64 -2.96 0.64
C ALA A 738 12.23 -2.64 1.15
N ILE A 739 11.32 -2.17 0.29
CA ILE A 739 9.92 -1.89 0.65
C ILE A 739 9.24 -3.17 1.14
N THR A 740 9.41 -4.28 0.42
CA THR A 740 8.81 -5.57 0.78
C THR A 740 9.32 -6.09 2.12
N SER A 741 10.64 -5.98 2.36
CA SER A 741 11.28 -6.41 3.61
C SER A 741 10.83 -5.56 4.80
N ASN A 742 10.85 -4.23 4.67
CA ASN A 742 10.47 -3.32 5.75
C ASN A 742 9.01 -3.49 6.16
N LEU A 743 8.10 -3.68 5.20
CA LEU A 743 6.68 -3.88 5.49
C LEU A 743 6.38 -5.26 6.10
N LYS A 744 7.11 -6.29 5.69
CA LYS A 744 7.07 -7.60 6.35
C LYS A 744 7.51 -7.47 7.81
N SER A 745 8.63 -6.80 8.06
CA SER A 745 9.16 -6.58 9.42
C SER A 745 8.17 -5.80 10.32
N LEU A 746 7.54 -4.75 9.79
CA LEU A 746 6.50 -4.00 10.49
C LEU A 746 5.30 -4.89 10.84
N THR A 747 4.81 -5.67 9.88
CA THR A 747 3.65 -6.57 10.05
C THR A 747 3.96 -7.68 11.07
N ASP A 748 5.17 -8.24 11.02
CA ASP A 748 5.65 -9.24 11.98
C ASP A 748 5.72 -8.65 13.40
N THR A 749 6.24 -7.43 13.54
CA THR A 749 6.35 -6.74 14.83
C THR A 749 4.97 -6.47 15.45
N VAL A 750 4.02 -5.97 14.65
CA VAL A 750 2.64 -5.72 15.12
C VAL A 750 1.93 -7.02 15.50
N SER A 751 2.12 -8.09 14.71
CA SER A 751 1.59 -9.43 15.01
C SER A 751 2.12 -9.98 16.33
N GLN A 752 3.43 -9.85 16.60
CA GLN A 752 4.03 -10.27 17.88
C GLN A 752 3.44 -9.51 19.08
N VAL A 753 3.20 -8.19 18.93
CA VAL A 753 2.52 -7.40 19.97
C VAL A 753 1.09 -7.91 20.18
N GLY A 754 0.35 -8.18 19.10
CA GLY A 754 -0.98 -8.77 19.16
C GLY A 754 -1.01 -10.12 19.89
N GLN A 755 -0.05 -11.01 19.61
CA GLN A 755 0.09 -12.29 20.30
C GLN A 755 0.32 -12.12 21.81
N LYS A 756 1.21 -11.20 22.21
CA LYS A 756 1.47 -10.89 23.63
C LYS A 756 0.23 -10.36 24.35
N ILE A 757 -0.53 -9.47 23.71
CA ILE A 757 -1.78 -8.94 24.27
C ILE A 757 -2.82 -10.07 24.41
N ASN A 758 -2.99 -10.91 23.39
CA ASN A 758 -3.92 -12.04 23.43
C ASN A 758 -3.57 -13.03 24.55
N ALA A 759 -2.28 -13.30 24.79
CA ALA A 759 -1.84 -14.14 25.90
C ALA A 759 -2.22 -13.53 27.27
N LYS A 760 -2.00 -12.22 27.46
CA LYS A 760 -2.40 -11.52 28.69
C LYS A 760 -3.92 -11.51 28.90
N LEU A 761 -4.70 -11.30 27.83
CA LEU A 761 -6.17 -11.36 27.90
C LEU A 761 -6.67 -12.77 28.23
N THR A 762 -6.01 -13.81 27.70
CA THR A 762 -6.32 -15.21 28.04
C THR A 762 -6.05 -15.49 29.53
N GLU A 763 -4.91 -15.02 30.06
CA GLU A 763 -4.60 -15.13 31.48
C GLU A 763 -5.63 -14.39 32.34
N LEU A 764 -5.97 -13.15 31.97
CA LEU A 764 -7.01 -12.37 32.65
C LEU A 764 -8.35 -13.12 32.66
N LYS A 765 -8.81 -13.60 31.50
CA LYS A 765 -10.05 -14.38 31.38
C LYS A 765 -10.10 -15.55 32.36
N SER A 766 -9.01 -16.31 32.47
CA SER A 766 -8.97 -17.46 33.37
C SER A 766 -9.13 -17.11 34.85
N LYS A 767 -8.71 -15.90 35.27
CA LYS A 767 -8.76 -15.43 36.66
C LYS A 767 -10.09 -14.80 37.06
N ILE A 768 -10.74 -14.07 36.13
CA ILE A 768 -11.91 -13.23 36.44
C ILE A 768 -13.16 -13.51 35.60
N GLY A 769 -13.03 -14.21 34.46
CA GLY A 769 -14.14 -14.58 33.59
C GLY A 769 -14.87 -15.85 34.04
N LYS A 770 -15.64 -16.51 33.17
CA LYS A 770 -16.27 -17.78 33.53
C LYS A 770 -15.23 -18.89 33.60
N LYS A 771 -15.47 -19.88 34.47
CA LYS A 771 -14.71 -21.12 34.43
C LYS A 771 -15.03 -21.87 33.14
N GLU A 772 -14.06 -22.57 32.59
CA GLU A 772 -14.30 -23.43 31.43
C GLU A 772 -15.34 -24.51 31.75
N HIS A 773 -16.17 -24.81 30.76
CA HIS A 773 -17.22 -25.82 30.91
C HIS A 773 -16.61 -27.17 31.32
N GLY A 774 -17.11 -27.74 32.42
CA GLY A 774 -16.64 -29.02 32.96
C GLY A 774 -15.36 -28.95 33.82
N LYS A 775 -14.79 -27.77 34.07
CA LYS A 775 -13.68 -27.60 35.01
C LYS A 775 -14.15 -27.03 36.35
N SER A 776 -13.52 -27.46 37.44
CA SER A 776 -13.70 -26.89 38.78
C SER A 776 -13.06 -25.51 38.88
N ALA A 777 -13.61 -24.61 39.71
CA ALA A 777 -12.97 -23.32 39.94
C ALA A 777 -11.60 -23.51 40.60
N THR A 778 -10.58 -22.89 40.00
CA THR A 778 -9.21 -22.90 40.50
C THR A 778 -9.02 -21.89 41.62
N ASP A 779 -8.13 -22.17 42.56
CA ASP A 779 -7.87 -21.26 43.68
C ASP A 779 -7.32 -19.90 43.22
N ASN A 780 -7.56 -18.84 44.01
CA ASN A 780 -7.24 -17.44 43.67
C ASN A 780 -7.98 -16.88 42.44
N THR A 781 -9.21 -17.33 42.19
CA THR A 781 -10.06 -16.82 41.11
C THR A 781 -11.43 -16.34 41.62
N LEU A 782 -12.09 -15.45 40.88
CA LEU A 782 -13.41 -14.92 41.28
C LEU A 782 -14.48 -16.02 41.32
N GLN A 783 -14.38 -17.01 40.42
CA GLN A 783 -15.25 -18.17 40.36
C GLN A 783 -15.13 -19.01 41.64
N LYS A 784 -13.91 -19.17 42.17
CA LYS A 784 -13.69 -19.90 43.43
C LYS A 784 -14.21 -19.14 44.64
N ILE A 785 -14.05 -17.82 44.67
CA ILE A 785 -14.62 -16.96 45.71
C ILE A 785 -16.15 -17.09 45.71
N HIS A 786 -16.78 -17.04 44.53
CA HIS A 786 -18.22 -17.27 44.37
C HIS A 786 -18.63 -18.65 44.91
N GLU A 787 -17.97 -19.74 44.49
CA GLU A 787 -18.28 -21.10 44.96
C GLU A 787 -18.15 -21.25 46.48
N ASN A 788 -17.13 -20.65 47.10
CA ASN A 788 -16.92 -20.73 48.55
C ASN A 788 -17.99 -19.95 49.33
N LEU A 789 -18.36 -18.75 48.86
CA LEU A 789 -19.42 -17.94 49.47
C LEU A 789 -20.80 -18.59 49.32
N GLU A 790 -21.04 -19.27 48.18
CA GLU A 790 -22.27 -20.03 47.94
C GLU A 790 -22.39 -21.23 48.91
N LYS A 791 -21.28 -21.93 49.19
CA LYS A 791 -21.24 -22.96 50.23
C LYS A 791 -21.56 -22.40 51.61
N LEU A 792 -20.89 -21.30 51.99
CA LEU A 792 -21.10 -20.61 53.28
C LEU A 792 -22.58 -20.26 53.51
N LEU A 793 -23.25 -19.76 52.46
CA LEU A 793 -24.66 -19.42 52.47
C LEU A 793 -25.54 -20.66 52.65
N ASN A 794 -25.35 -21.68 51.80
CA ASN A 794 -26.27 -22.81 51.69
C ASN A 794 -26.10 -23.86 52.79
N ASN A 795 -24.90 -23.96 53.37
CA ASN A 795 -24.58 -24.98 54.37
C ASN A 795 -24.50 -24.38 55.78
N GLU A 796 -23.43 -23.64 56.08
CA GLU A 796 -23.10 -23.21 57.44
C GLU A 796 -24.15 -22.23 58.01
N LEU A 797 -24.48 -21.18 57.25
CA LEU A 797 -25.45 -20.18 57.69
C LEU A 797 -26.86 -20.75 57.76
N ASN A 798 -27.26 -21.53 56.76
CA ASN A 798 -28.57 -22.19 56.73
C ASN A 798 -28.74 -23.18 57.91
N THR A 799 -27.70 -23.94 58.25
CA THR A 799 -27.71 -24.84 59.42
C THR A 799 -27.89 -24.06 60.73
N ALA A 800 -27.17 -22.94 60.90
CA ALA A 800 -27.29 -22.08 62.07
C ALA A 800 -28.71 -21.50 62.22
N ILE A 801 -29.33 -21.09 61.11
CA ILE A 801 -30.72 -20.64 61.07
C ILE A 801 -31.68 -21.75 61.51
N GLN A 802 -31.53 -22.96 60.97
CA GLN A 802 -32.39 -24.11 61.30
C GLN A 802 -32.28 -24.51 62.78
N ASN A 803 -31.06 -24.57 63.33
CA ASN A 803 -30.84 -24.89 64.74
C ASN A 803 -31.50 -23.85 65.67
N THR A 804 -31.39 -22.56 65.32
CA THR A 804 -32.01 -21.47 66.10
C THR A 804 -33.53 -21.54 66.05
N ASP A 805 -34.12 -21.89 64.90
CA ASP A 805 -35.57 -22.09 64.75
C ASP A 805 -36.09 -23.29 65.57
N ASN A 806 -35.36 -24.41 65.56
CA ASN A 806 -35.70 -25.60 66.34
C ASN A 806 -35.70 -25.34 67.85
N LEU A 807 -34.69 -24.60 68.33
CA LEU A 807 -34.58 -24.18 69.73
C LEU A 807 -35.79 -23.35 70.17
N LEU A 808 -36.24 -22.40 69.33
CA LEU A 808 -37.39 -21.54 69.60
C LEU A 808 -38.73 -22.31 69.60
N LYS A 809 -38.91 -23.24 68.65
CA LYS A 809 -40.18 -23.92 68.43
C LYS A 809 -40.47 -25.03 69.45
N SER A 810 -39.46 -25.79 69.85
CA SER A 810 -39.70 -27.06 70.55
C SER A 810 -38.89 -27.24 71.83
N GLU A 811 -37.57 -27.04 71.79
CA GLU A 811 -36.67 -27.45 72.87
C GLU A 811 -36.88 -26.63 74.14
N VAL A 812 -37.00 -25.30 74.02
CA VAL A 812 -37.18 -24.42 75.17
C VAL A 812 -38.46 -24.74 75.96
N SER A 813 -39.54 -25.07 75.28
CA SER A 813 -40.80 -25.47 75.93
C SER A 813 -40.71 -26.85 76.60
N LYS A 814 -39.93 -27.77 76.02
CA LYS A 814 -39.68 -29.09 76.64
C LYS A 814 -38.90 -28.96 77.96
N TYR A 815 -37.84 -28.14 77.98
CA TYR A 815 -37.05 -27.93 79.20
C TYR A 815 -37.87 -27.25 80.32
N GLN A 816 -38.76 -26.31 79.95
CA GLN A 816 -39.70 -25.68 80.88
C GLN A 816 -40.53 -26.73 81.63
N GLN A 817 -41.14 -27.66 80.89
CA GLN A 817 -42.04 -28.67 81.45
C GLN A 817 -41.30 -29.64 82.38
N GLN A 818 -40.11 -30.09 81.99
CA GLN A 818 -39.29 -31.00 82.81
C GLN A 818 -38.87 -30.36 84.14
N CYS A 819 -38.55 -29.07 84.14
CA CYS A 819 -38.16 -28.36 85.36
C CYS A 819 -39.33 -28.24 86.35
N ILE A 820 -40.53 -27.88 85.87
CA ILE A 820 -41.73 -27.76 86.72
C ILE A 820 -42.08 -29.11 87.36
N GLN A 821 -42.13 -30.19 86.57
CA GLN A 821 -42.51 -31.52 87.05
C GLN A 821 -41.57 -32.04 88.16
N SER A 822 -40.26 -31.83 88.00
CA SER A 822 -39.27 -32.25 89.00
C SER A 822 -39.48 -31.55 90.35
N LEU A 823 -39.71 -30.24 90.32
CA LEU A 823 -39.91 -29.44 91.52
C LEU A 823 -41.24 -29.74 92.24
N GLU A 824 -42.32 -29.96 91.49
CA GLU A 824 -43.62 -30.35 92.05
C GLU A 824 -43.55 -31.69 92.80
N SER A 825 -42.88 -32.69 92.21
CA SER A 825 -42.75 -34.02 92.83
C SER A 825 -42.00 -33.99 94.16
N HIS A 826 -41.03 -33.08 94.32
CA HIS A 826 -40.27 -32.96 95.56
C HIS A 826 -41.12 -32.35 96.69
N VAL A 827 -41.88 -31.29 96.40
CA VAL A 827 -42.79 -30.64 97.36
C VAL A 827 -43.84 -31.61 97.88
N ASP A 828 -44.34 -32.49 97.01
CA ASP A 828 -45.34 -33.50 97.36
C ASP A 828 -44.85 -34.53 98.39
N SER A 829 -43.59 -34.94 98.29
CA SER A 829 -42.98 -35.93 99.19
C SER A 829 -42.82 -35.38 100.61
N GLU A 830 -42.25 -34.19 100.74
CA GLU A 830 -41.95 -33.56 102.04
C GLU A 830 -43.22 -33.32 102.88
N VAL A 831 -44.31 -32.89 102.24
CA VAL A 831 -45.58 -32.60 102.93
C VAL A 831 -46.22 -33.87 103.48
N LYS A 832 -46.09 -35.00 102.77
CA LYS A 832 -46.65 -36.28 103.20
C LYS A 832 -45.97 -36.81 104.48
N GLU A 833 -44.63 -36.75 104.53
CA GLU A 833 -43.87 -37.25 105.68
C GLU A 833 -44.18 -36.49 106.98
N ALA A 834 -44.43 -35.18 106.89
CA ALA A 834 -44.78 -34.34 108.04
C ALA A 834 -46.14 -34.70 108.67
N ILE A 835 -47.15 -35.05 107.86
CA ILE A 835 -48.49 -35.43 108.33
C ILE A 835 -48.44 -36.74 109.14
N GLU A 836 -47.70 -37.74 108.67
CA GLU A 836 -47.63 -39.06 109.30
C GLU A 836 -47.03 -38.98 110.72
N LYS A 837 -45.91 -38.27 110.90
CA LYS A 837 -45.22 -38.18 112.20
C LYS A 837 -46.07 -37.54 113.31
N LEU A 838 -46.84 -36.50 112.98
CA LEU A 838 -47.62 -35.77 113.98
C LEU A 838 -48.86 -36.56 114.44
N THR A 839 -49.44 -37.38 113.56
CA THR A 839 -50.65 -38.17 113.87
C THR A 839 -50.37 -39.29 114.90
N THR A 840 -49.24 -39.99 114.78
CA THR A 840 -48.85 -41.06 115.71
C THR A 840 -48.64 -40.56 117.16
N GLN A 841 -48.10 -39.35 117.32
CA GLN A 841 -47.80 -38.81 118.65
C GLN A 841 -49.07 -38.45 119.44
N ALA A 842 -50.13 -38.05 118.74
CA ALA A 842 -51.42 -37.70 119.33
C ALA A 842 -52.11 -38.93 119.99
N ASN A 843 -52.13 -40.09 119.30
CA ASN A 843 -52.80 -41.30 119.78
C ASN A 843 -52.18 -41.88 121.06
N LYS A 844 -50.85 -41.79 121.22
CA LYS A 844 -50.13 -42.35 122.39
C LYS A 844 -50.54 -41.72 123.73
N LYS A 845 -50.98 -40.46 123.75
CA LYS A 845 -51.41 -39.78 124.99
C LYS A 845 -52.73 -40.33 125.54
N LEU A 846 -53.65 -40.78 124.68
CA LEU A 846 -55.00 -41.20 125.07
C LEU A 846 -54.96 -42.46 125.98
N CYS A 847 -54.12 -43.44 125.66
CA CYS A 847 -54.11 -44.73 126.35
C CYS A 847 -53.66 -44.64 127.82
N ASN A 848 -52.76 -43.69 128.13
CA ASN A 848 -52.25 -43.50 129.49
C ASN A 848 -53.31 -42.92 130.45
N ILE A 849 -54.31 -42.21 129.94
CA ILE A 849 -55.32 -41.58 130.80
C ILE A 849 -56.34 -42.61 131.29
N TYR A 850 -56.78 -43.51 130.41
CA TYR A 850 -57.69 -44.61 130.75
C TYR A 850 -57.14 -45.56 131.83
N GLN A 851 -55.82 -45.77 131.91
CA GLN A 851 -55.20 -46.59 132.95
C GLN A 851 -55.33 -45.96 134.35
N ARG A 852 -55.18 -44.63 134.45
CA ARG A 852 -55.21 -43.93 135.73
C ARG A 852 -56.60 -43.93 136.37
N ASP A 853 -57.65 -43.87 135.56
CA ASP A 853 -59.03 -43.81 136.03
C ASP A 853 -59.51 -45.16 136.61
N ALA A 854 -58.99 -46.28 136.11
CA ALA A 854 -59.34 -47.62 136.61
C ALA A 854 -58.73 -47.94 137.99
N GLU A 855 -57.52 -47.44 138.30
CA GLU A 855 -56.89 -47.62 139.63
C GLU A 855 -57.59 -46.82 140.73
N CYS A 856 -58.25 -45.71 140.39
CA CYS A 856 -58.94 -44.84 141.34
C CYS A 856 -60.17 -45.52 141.96
N ILE A 857 -60.85 -46.39 141.20
CA ILE A 857 -62.06 -47.14 141.62
C ILE A 857 -61.73 -48.30 142.58
N ARG A 858 -60.50 -48.83 142.51
CA ARG A 858 -60.06 -49.98 143.32
C ARG A 858 -59.84 -49.62 144.79
N ARG A 859 -59.49 -48.37 145.07
CA ARG A 859 -59.25 -47.85 146.43
C ARG A 859 -60.55 -47.43 147.07
#